data_AF-A0A523WPL1-F1
#
_entry.id   AF-A0A523WPL1-F1
#
_cell.length_a   1.000
_cell.length_b   1.000
_cell.length_c   1.000
_cell.angle_alpha   90.00
_cell.angle_beta   90.00
_cell.angle_gamma   90.00
#
_symmetry.space_group_name_H-M   'P 1'
#
loop_
_entity.id
_entity.type
_entity.pdbx_description
1 polymer ?
#
loop_
_entity_poly.entity_id
_entity_poly.type
_entity_poly.pdbx_seq_one_letter_code
_entity_poly.pdbx_strand_id
1 'polypeptide(L)'
;MDAVIPNRQRDFINLGLSLLVFLVAFVTYMVTKAPTVPFWDCGEFIACSNILGVPHPPGTPFFILLGRIFILLPLFEDVSVRVNFLSVLTSSLAIWLSYLLIVRIVLKWFKDPGAAPSRVIAYTGGLVGGLVITFSDTFWFNATEAEVYGPSMLIIVLICYLALLWSERKDQPGSRRLLVLIVYLAFLSLGIHMTTFLVMPGVFLFVILNDKSLLREWRFWAVGIVLFLVTFALIWFLIALAAGLFVFGAASLLEKDGVKRWGFALSLLIVATAGYTTHLYIPIRASLEPAVNENNPQTWDSFKDFLERKQYGQESMLKKMFDRRGSWKHQFGDFHHLGFWYYFKDQYSSPGWGPLVFILGFLGIVGTLVKSRKMGVFLLALVLICTVGLVLYMNFSDGTRGVRMEVRDRDYFFSPGFMLFGLCIGLGVSALLFYLAERALKNSGARGKTALVTILGLLFVAFPLFNTLAYHFESHDRRGDVVAFDYAYNILNSCEKDGMIFTNGDNDTFPLWCLQEAYGIRKDVRVVNLSLLNTDWYILQLKNQMGVPMDLEDDQIKWVKFRDAQGNIGSRPLIIIYDKVRGVDHYLVPMRFREGVNVRLAEQMIEQIIMANNWRYPVYFSVTVPGSARGTARKYLRAEAMGLKVVPQETEPGEIEVESTRRLLLETYRYRSLNDPQVNKNENVVGLATVYPERFLELAKAYREKGEDQLAVETLKASINWIPLYHQHYIALADYYRSNGDTAAADSVLDSGIKKIEEYLRINPDMVLGRQFLALLHYHQRDFLVATEILEEAYKVDPHVRMTVRLLSDFYLITNRPEQTVALLRKWTREHPEDSESSELLSSLLRRQTKIGGD
;
A
#
# COMPACT_ATOMS: atom_id res chain seq x y z
N MET A 1 -8.02 -33.80 -5.24
CA MET A 1 -9.50 -33.85 -5.10
C MET A 1 -10.01 -35.27 -4.87
N ASP A 2 -9.32 -36.31 -5.35
CA ASP A 2 -9.72 -37.73 -5.33
C ASP A 2 -9.95 -38.42 -3.96
N ALA A 3 -9.82 -37.70 -2.83
CA ALA A 3 -9.83 -38.30 -1.49
C ALA A 3 -11.14 -38.09 -0.70
N VAL A 4 -12.04 -37.20 -1.13
CA VAL A 4 -13.21 -36.79 -0.31
C VAL A 4 -14.54 -37.37 -0.80
N ILE A 5 -14.67 -37.69 -2.09
CA ILE A 5 -15.89 -38.31 -2.64
C ILE A 5 -15.60 -39.80 -2.89
N PRO A 6 -16.32 -40.72 -2.23
CA PRO A 6 -16.13 -42.17 -2.40
C PRO A 6 -16.78 -42.65 -3.71
N ASN A 7 -16.16 -42.31 -4.84
CA ASN A 7 -16.22 -43.02 -6.12
C ASN A 7 -15.30 -42.31 -7.11
N ARG A 8 -14.45 -43.06 -7.81
CA ARG A 8 -13.36 -42.59 -8.70
C ARG A 8 -13.79 -41.76 -9.93
N GLN A 9 -15.04 -41.34 -10.04
CA GLN A 9 -15.48 -40.44 -11.12
C GLN A 9 -15.09 -39.00 -10.79
N ARG A 10 -14.34 -38.38 -11.71
CA ARG A 10 -14.01 -36.95 -11.63
C ARG A 10 -15.32 -36.16 -11.51
N ASP A 11 -15.45 -35.41 -10.43
CA ASP A 11 -16.59 -34.54 -10.18
C ASP A 11 -16.51 -33.31 -11.10
N PHE A 12 -16.98 -33.49 -12.34
CA PHE A 12 -16.92 -32.47 -13.39
C PHE A 12 -17.65 -31.17 -13.03
N ILE A 13 -18.67 -31.25 -12.17
CA ILE A 13 -19.41 -30.07 -11.69
C ILE A 13 -18.51 -29.21 -10.81
N ASN A 14 -17.87 -29.81 -9.80
CA ASN A 14 -16.93 -29.11 -8.94
C ASN A 14 -15.73 -28.56 -9.72
N LEU A 15 -15.21 -29.32 -10.70
CA LEU A 15 -14.16 -28.83 -11.59
C LEU A 15 -14.62 -27.60 -12.37
N GLY A 16 -15.79 -27.68 -13.02
CA GLY A 16 -16.37 -26.57 -13.78
C GLY A 16 -16.62 -25.32 -12.93
N LEU A 17 -17.17 -25.48 -11.72
CA LEU A 17 -17.40 -24.38 -10.78
C LEU A 17 -16.09 -23.78 -10.25
N SER A 18 -15.07 -24.61 -9.97
CA SER A 18 -13.75 -24.10 -9.57
C SER A 18 -13.12 -23.27 -10.68
N LEU A 19 -13.18 -23.74 -11.93
CA LEU A 19 -12.69 -23.00 -13.09
C LEU A 19 -13.51 -21.73 -13.33
N LEU A 20 -14.82 -21.77 -13.13
CA LEU A 20 -15.67 -20.58 -13.23
C LEU A 20 -15.21 -19.50 -12.23
N VAL A 21 -14.99 -19.86 -10.96
CA VAL A 21 -14.52 -18.90 -9.94
C VAL A 21 -13.15 -18.33 -10.31
N PHE A 22 -12.22 -19.18 -10.78
CA PHE A 22 -10.94 -18.73 -11.28
C PHE A 22 -11.11 -17.73 -12.44
N LEU A 23 -11.93 -18.07 -13.43
CA LEU A 23 -12.17 -17.25 -14.62
C LEU A 23 -12.84 -15.91 -14.27
N VAL A 24 -13.81 -15.90 -13.36
CA VAL A 24 -14.44 -14.66 -12.89
C VAL A 24 -13.41 -13.75 -12.24
N ALA A 25 -12.59 -14.28 -11.32
CA ALA A 25 -11.52 -13.50 -10.69
C ALA A 25 -10.48 -13.02 -11.71
N PHE A 26 -10.03 -13.91 -12.60
CA PHE A 26 -9.04 -13.62 -13.62
C PHE A 26 -9.52 -12.55 -14.60
N VAL A 27 -10.75 -12.67 -15.12
CA VAL A 27 -11.31 -11.67 -16.04
C VAL A 27 -11.49 -10.34 -15.32
N THR A 28 -12.02 -10.34 -14.10
CA THR A 28 -12.21 -9.11 -13.30
C THR A 28 -10.88 -8.37 -13.14
N TYR A 29 -9.84 -9.04 -12.63
CA TYR A 29 -8.53 -8.42 -12.39
C TYR A 29 -7.82 -8.07 -13.69
N MET A 30 -7.92 -8.91 -14.73
CA MET A 30 -7.29 -8.64 -16.02
C MET A 30 -7.90 -7.43 -16.73
N VAL A 31 -9.22 -7.24 -16.62
CA VAL A 31 -9.92 -6.09 -17.19
C VAL A 31 -9.60 -4.82 -16.41
N THR A 32 -9.56 -4.90 -15.08
CA THR A 32 -9.37 -3.72 -14.19
C THR A 32 -7.92 -3.39 -13.86
N LYS A 33 -6.94 -4.18 -14.33
CA LYS A 33 -5.51 -3.94 -14.06
C LYS A 33 -5.03 -2.57 -14.56
N ALA A 34 -4.01 -2.03 -13.89
CA ALA A 34 -3.31 -0.84 -14.34
C ALA A 34 -2.70 -1.07 -15.75
N PRO A 35 -2.93 -0.15 -16.72
CA PRO A 35 -2.43 -0.27 -18.09
C PRO A 35 -0.93 0.06 -18.22
N THR A 36 -0.37 0.80 -17.25
CA THR A 36 1.06 1.14 -17.15
C THR A 36 1.52 1.06 -15.69
N VAL A 37 2.68 1.63 -15.36
CA VAL A 37 3.12 1.81 -13.97
C VAL A 37 2.14 2.69 -13.19
N PRO A 38 1.58 2.23 -12.05
CA PRO A 38 0.83 3.06 -11.12
C PRO A 38 1.76 3.77 -10.11
N PHE A 39 1.19 4.63 -9.26
CA PHE A 39 1.91 5.19 -8.09
C PHE A 39 2.24 4.09 -7.06
N TRP A 40 2.78 4.45 -5.88
CA TRP A 40 3.26 3.51 -4.86
C TRP A 40 4.49 2.69 -5.26
N ASP A 41 4.74 1.58 -4.56
CA ASP A 41 5.92 0.71 -4.64
C ASP A 41 6.03 -0.02 -5.99
N CYS A 42 4.94 -0.05 -6.76
CA CYS A 42 4.87 -0.69 -8.08
C CYS A 42 6.00 -0.23 -9.02
N GLY A 43 6.29 1.07 -9.07
CA GLY A 43 7.34 1.61 -9.94
C GLY A 43 8.73 1.06 -9.60
N GLU A 44 9.03 0.94 -8.32
CA GLU A 44 10.29 0.36 -7.84
C GLU A 44 10.34 -1.14 -8.13
N PHE A 45 9.26 -1.87 -7.84
CA PHE A 45 9.18 -3.30 -8.10
C PHE A 45 9.32 -3.65 -9.58
N ILE A 46 8.72 -2.86 -10.47
CA ILE A 46 8.86 -3.04 -11.93
C ILE A 46 10.30 -2.73 -12.36
N ALA A 47 10.87 -1.61 -11.89
CA ALA A 47 12.27 -1.24 -12.17
C ALA A 47 13.23 -2.35 -11.72
N CYS A 48 13.15 -2.77 -10.46
CA CYS A 48 13.96 -3.82 -9.87
C CYS A 48 13.76 -5.17 -10.55
N SER A 49 12.53 -5.52 -10.94
CA SER A 49 12.28 -6.73 -11.74
C SER A 49 12.96 -6.68 -13.11
N ASN A 50 13.05 -5.49 -13.72
CA ASN A 50 13.70 -5.33 -15.02
C ASN A 50 15.23 -5.40 -14.93
N ILE A 51 15.84 -4.74 -13.95
CA ILE A 51 17.31 -4.66 -13.83
C ILE A 51 17.90 -5.67 -12.85
N LEU A 52 17.07 -6.51 -12.23
CA LEU A 52 17.43 -7.31 -11.06
C LEU A 52 18.06 -6.42 -9.97
N GLY A 53 17.32 -5.38 -9.57
CA GLY A 53 17.70 -4.45 -8.51
C GLY A 53 17.40 -4.98 -7.11
N VAL A 54 17.74 -4.18 -6.10
CA VAL A 54 17.38 -4.43 -4.69
C VAL A 54 16.40 -3.34 -4.26
N PRO A 55 15.10 -3.66 -4.13
CA PRO A 55 14.10 -2.69 -3.68
C PRO A 55 14.17 -2.48 -2.17
N HIS A 56 13.33 -1.58 -1.65
CA HIS A 56 13.26 -1.24 -0.25
C HIS A 56 13.17 -2.47 0.70
N PRO A 57 13.76 -2.41 1.92
CA PRO A 57 13.76 -3.50 2.86
C PRO A 57 12.37 -4.04 3.23
N PRO A 58 12.19 -5.37 3.26
CA PRO A 58 13.24 -6.40 3.30
C PRO A 58 13.69 -6.94 1.92
N GLY A 59 13.39 -6.24 0.82
CA GLY A 59 13.97 -6.49 -0.51
C GLY A 59 13.25 -7.51 -1.41
N THR A 60 12.25 -8.22 -0.90
CA THR A 60 11.30 -9.08 -1.67
C THR A 60 11.94 -9.92 -2.80
N PRO A 61 13.07 -10.61 -2.55
CA PRO A 61 13.94 -11.16 -3.60
C PRO A 61 13.27 -12.20 -4.49
N PHE A 62 12.40 -13.05 -3.95
CA PHE A 62 11.69 -14.05 -4.74
C PHE A 62 10.61 -13.41 -5.62
N PHE A 63 9.96 -12.33 -5.15
CA PHE A 63 9.04 -11.55 -5.99
C PHE A 63 9.78 -10.91 -7.17
N ILE A 64 10.95 -10.30 -6.94
CA ILE A 64 11.77 -9.70 -8.00
C ILE A 64 12.22 -10.73 -9.03
N LEU A 65 12.61 -11.93 -8.59
CA LEU A 65 12.97 -13.04 -9.50
C LEU A 65 11.76 -13.50 -10.33
N LEU A 66 10.56 -13.59 -9.74
CA LEU A 66 9.33 -13.90 -10.49
C LEU A 66 9.00 -12.77 -11.48
N GLY A 67 9.09 -11.51 -11.06
CA GLY A 67 8.89 -10.35 -11.92
C GLY A 67 9.83 -10.37 -13.13
N ARG A 68 11.12 -10.71 -12.93
CA ARG A 68 12.08 -10.88 -14.02
C ARG A 68 11.64 -11.96 -15.01
N ILE A 69 11.14 -13.10 -14.54
CA ILE A 69 10.63 -14.16 -15.42
C ILE A 69 9.49 -13.60 -16.29
N PHE A 70 8.53 -12.89 -15.70
CA PHE A 70 7.40 -12.33 -16.44
C PHE A 70 7.81 -11.23 -17.42
N ILE A 71 8.81 -10.41 -17.09
CA ILE A 71 9.38 -9.44 -18.02
C ILE A 71 9.98 -10.13 -19.25
N LEU A 72 10.64 -11.29 -19.07
CA LEU A 72 11.23 -12.04 -20.18
C LEU A 72 10.18 -12.76 -21.05
N LEU A 73 8.96 -12.98 -20.54
CA LEU A 73 7.87 -13.57 -21.32
C LEU A 73 7.22 -12.50 -22.22
N PRO A 74 7.12 -12.72 -23.54
CA PRO A 74 6.52 -11.76 -24.47
C PRO A 74 4.98 -11.83 -24.45
N LEU A 75 4.36 -11.70 -23.27
CA LEU A 75 2.90 -11.79 -23.09
C LEU A 75 2.17 -10.48 -23.44
N PHE A 76 2.82 -9.34 -23.18
CA PHE A 76 2.27 -8.00 -23.39
C PHE A 76 3.35 -7.07 -23.94
N GLU A 77 2.98 -6.05 -24.70
CA GLU A 77 3.95 -5.08 -25.24
C GLU A 77 4.58 -4.24 -24.11
N ASP A 78 3.76 -3.70 -23.21
CA ASP A 78 4.20 -2.88 -22.08
C ASP A 78 4.86 -3.73 -20.98
N VAL A 79 6.04 -3.29 -20.51
CA VAL A 79 6.84 -3.98 -19.49
C VAL A 79 6.19 -3.98 -18.10
N SER A 80 5.52 -2.89 -17.72
CA SER A 80 4.81 -2.80 -16.44
C SER A 80 3.63 -3.77 -16.41
N VAL A 81 2.92 -3.91 -17.52
CA VAL A 81 1.79 -4.85 -17.63
C VAL A 81 2.25 -6.30 -17.42
N ARG A 82 3.46 -6.67 -17.84
CA ARG A 82 4.00 -8.02 -17.61
C ARG A 82 4.14 -8.34 -16.12
N VAL A 83 4.56 -7.35 -15.31
CA VAL A 83 4.67 -7.53 -13.85
C VAL A 83 3.32 -7.38 -13.16
N ASN A 84 2.46 -6.44 -13.58
CA ASN A 84 1.08 -6.35 -13.08
C ASN A 84 0.33 -7.68 -13.29
N PHE A 85 0.59 -8.37 -14.41
CA PHE A 85 0.00 -9.67 -14.72
C PHE A 85 0.40 -10.79 -13.73
N LEU A 86 1.58 -10.71 -13.11
CA LEU A 86 1.97 -11.63 -12.04
C LEU A 86 0.98 -11.55 -10.87
N SER A 87 0.60 -10.34 -10.45
CA SER A 87 -0.40 -10.12 -9.41
C SER A 87 -1.77 -10.64 -9.83
N VAL A 88 -2.23 -10.30 -11.03
CA VAL A 88 -3.50 -10.79 -11.60
C VAL A 88 -3.56 -12.33 -11.52
N LEU A 89 -2.56 -13.01 -12.05
CA LEU A 89 -2.53 -14.47 -12.12
C LEU A 89 -2.49 -15.11 -10.73
N THR A 90 -1.59 -14.64 -9.86
CA THR A 90 -1.41 -15.24 -8.54
C THR A 90 -2.60 -14.99 -7.63
N SER A 91 -3.21 -13.80 -7.68
CA SER A 91 -4.46 -13.48 -6.97
C SER A 91 -5.61 -14.37 -7.44
N SER A 92 -5.81 -14.55 -8.76
CA SER A 92 -6.86 -15.45 -9.27
C SER A 92 -6.65 -16.91 -8.87
N LEU A 93 -5.39 -17.39 -8.87
CA LEU A 93 -5.05 -18.72 -8.36
C LEU A 93 -5.33 -18.85 -6.86
N ALA A 94 -5.13 -17.78 -6.09
CA ALA A 94 -5.45 -17.76 -4.66
C ALA A 94 -6.96 -17.89 -4.42
N ILE A 95 -7.81 -17.23 -5.23
CA ILE A 95 -9.27 -17.40 -5.21
C ILE A 95 -9.65 -18.84 -5.57
N TRP A 96 -9.05 -19.40 -6.62
CA TRP A 96 -9.30 -20.78 -7.03
C TRP A 96 -8.99 -21.79 -5.91
N LEU A 97 -7.84 -21.66 -5.25
CA LEU A 97 -7.48 -22.49 -4.10
C LEU A 97 -8.41 -22.27 -2.91
N SER A 98 -8.88 -21.03 -2.70
CA SER A 98 -9.84 -20.67 -1.65
C SER A 98 -11.17 -21.41 -1.82
N TYR A 99 -11.71 -21.42 -3.05
CA TYR A 99 -12.87 -22.22 -3.41
C TYR A 99 -12.66 -23.70 -3.06
N LEU A 100 -11.53 -24.27 -3.51
CA LEU A 100 -11.22 -25.68 -3.26
C LEU A 100 -11.06 -26.00 -1.78
N LEU A 101 -10.49 -25.09 -1.00
CA LEU A 101 -10.32 -25.22 0.45
C LEU A 101 -11.68 -25.25 1.14
N ILE A 102 -12.58 -24.31 0.83
CA ILE A 102 -13.94 -24.25 1.40
C ILE A 102 -14.71 -25.54 1.08
N VAL A 103 -14.80 -25.91 -0.20
CA VAL A 103 -15.52 -27.12 -0.64
C VAL A 103 -14.99 -28.35 0.09
N ARG A 104 -13.67 -28.47 0.22
CA ARG A 104 -13.04 -29.60 0.91
C ARG A 104 -13.34 -29.65 2.40
N ILE A 105 -13.39 -28.50 3.08
CA ILE A 105 -13.76 -28.41 4.50
C ILE A 105 -15.22 -28.81 4.68
N VAL A 106 -16.12 -28.26 3.86
CA VAL A 106 -17.58 -28.43 4.00
C VAL A 106 -18.02 -29.85 3.68
N LEU A 107 -17.48 -30.48 2.62
CA LEU A 107 -17.85 -31.85 2.26
C LEU A 107 -17.59 -32.85 3.40
N LYS A 108 -16.60 -32.58 4.26
CA LYS A 108 -16.31 -33.40 5.45
C LYS A 108 -17.32 -33.25 6.60
N TRP A 109 -18.19 -32.26 6.55
CA TRP A 109 -19.24 -32.10 7.56
C TRP A 109 -20.35 -33.13 7.39
N PHE A 110 -20.45 -33.74 6.20
CA PHE A 110 -21.49 -34.67 5.82
C PHE A 110 -21.05 -36.12 5.96
N LYS A 111 -21.98 -36.99 6.33
CA LYS A 111 -21.78 -38.45 6.34
C LYS A 111 -21.74 -39.03 4.93
N ASP A 112 -22.57 -38.48 4.03
CA ASP A 112 -22.59 -38.80 2.60
C ASP A 112 -22.22 -37.55 1.78
N PRO A 113 -20.91 -37.32 1.52
CA PRO A 113 -20.47 -36.19 0.70
C PRO A 113 -20.93 -36.26 -0.76
N GLY A 114 -21.38 -37.44 -1.23
CA GLY A 114 -21.85 -37.65 -2.60
C GLY A 114 -23.31 -37.22 -2.82
N ALA A 115 -24.08 -37.09 -1.74
CA ALA A 115 -25.47 -36.65 -1.81
C ALA A 115 -25.60 -35.28 -2.49
N ALA A 116 -26.61 -35.13 -3.36
CA ALA A 116 -26.90 -33.87 -4.05
C ALA A 116 -26.98 -32.65 -3.12
N PRO A 117 -27.72 -32.65 -1.99
CA PRO A 117 -27.77 -31.48 -1.11
C PRO A 117 -26.41 -31.15 -0.49
N SER A 118 -25.60 -32.15 -0.14
CA SER A 118 -24.26 -31.94 0.43
C SER A 118 -23.31 -31.28 -0.56
N ARG A 119 -23.33 -31.74 -1.82
CA ARG A 119 -22.57 -31.15 -2.92
C ARG A 119 -22.99 -29.71 -3.19
N VAL A 120 -24.29 -29.45 -3.30
CA VAL A 120 -24.82 -28.08 -3.51
C VAL A 120 -24.38 -27.16 -2.38
N ILE A 121 -24.55 -27.55 -1.11
CA ILE A 121 -24.15 -26.74 0.05
C ILE A 121 -22.65 -26.42 0.03
N ALA A 122 -21.81 -27.40 -0.29
CA ALA A 122 -20.36 -27.21 -0.36
C ALA A 122 -19.96 -26.28 -1.51
N TYR A 123 -20.49 -26.50 -2.71
CA TYR A 123 -20.17 -25.67 -3.87
C TYR A 123 -20.70 -24.25 -3.71
N THR A 124 -21.88 -24.06 -3.14
CA THR A 124 -22.41 -22.73 -2.83
C THR A 124 -21.49 -21.98 -1.88
N GLY A 125 -21.05 -22.59 -0.78
CA GLY A 125 -20.11 -21.93 0.13
C GLY A 125 -18.78 -21.59 -0.55
N GLY A 126 -18.27 -22.50 -1.39
CA GLY A 126 -17.09 -22.25 -2.21
C GLY A 126 -17.28 -21.06 -3.17
N LEU A 127 -18.39 -21.02 -3.90
CA LEU A 127 -18.74 -19.94 -4.84
C LEU A 127 -18.84 -18.60 -4.11
N VAL A 128 -19.60 -18.56 -3.01
CA VAL A 128 -19.78 -17.31 -2.24
C VAL A 128 -18.46 -16.85 -1.64
N GLY A 129 -17.70 -17.72 -0.98
CA GLY A 129 -16.41 -17.34 -0.40
C GLY A 129 -15.41 -16.89 -1.47
N GLY A 130 -15.35 -17.59 -2.61
CA GLY A 130 -14.51 -17.20 -3.74
C GLY A 130 -14.88 -15.83 -4.31
N LEU A 131 -16.17 -15.58 -4.58
CA LEU A 131 -16.64 -14.32 -5.15
C LEU A 131 -16.54 -13.15 -4.17
N VAL A 132 -16.84 -13.35 -2.89
CA VAL A 132 -16.69 -12.32 -1.86
C VAL A 132 -15.23 -11.91 -1.70
N ILE A 133 -14.27 -12.85 -1.72
CA ILE A 133 -12.84 -12.49 -1.71
C ILE A 133 -12.46 -11.82 -3.04
N THR A 134 -13.00 -12.31 -4.16
CA THR A 134 -12.69 -11.76 -5.50
C THR A 134 -12.96 -10.26 -5.55
N PHE A 135 -14.11 -9.84 -5.05
CA PHE A 135 -14.57 -8.46 -5.08
C PHE A 135 -14.27 -7.71 -3.78
N SER A 136 -13.46 -8.26 -2.88
CA SER A 136 -13.11 -7.54 -1.65
C SER A 136 -12.14 -6.40 -1.91
N ASP A 137 -12.35 -5.27 -1.25
CA ASP A 137 -11.65 -3.99 -1.46
C ASP A 137 -10.12 -4.15 -1.51
N THR A 138 -9.47 -4.37 -0.36
CA THR A 138 -8.02 -4.48 -0.28
C THR A 138 -7.46 -5.58 -1.20
N PHE A 139 -8.13 -6.72 -1.33
CA PHE A 139 -7.62 -7.83 -2.14
C PHE A 139 -7.68 -7.52 -3.65
N TRP A 140 -8.75 -6.90 -4.12
CA TRP A 140 -8.90 -6.50 -5.51
C TRP A 140 -7.91 -5.39 -5.85
N PHE A 141 -7.75 -4.38 -4.99
CA PHE A 141 -6.83 -3.28 -5.22
C PHE A 141 -5.40 -3.77 -5.48
N ASN A 142 -4.93 -4.73 -4.69
CA ASN A 142 -3.61 -5.33 -4.85
C ASN A 142 -3.51 -6.34 -6.01
N ALA A 143 -4.64 -6.82 -6.53
CA ALA A 143 -4.65 -7.76 -7.65
C ALA A 143 -4.47 -7.08 -9.02
N THR A 144 -4.65 -5.77 -9.09
CA THR A 144 -4.64 -4.97 -10.34
C THR A 144 -3.32 -4.26 -10.62
N GLU A 145 -2.33 -4.38 -9.74
CA GLU A 145 -1.02 -3.73 -9.85
C GLU A 145 0.15 -4.61 -9.36
N ALA A 146 1.39 -4.24 -9.70
CA ALA A 146 2.59 -5.00 -9.39
C ALA A 146 2.92 -4.97 -7.88
N GLU A 147 2.29 -5.86 -7.12
CA GLU A 147 2.36 -5.90 -5.65
C GLU A 147 2.62 -7.30 -5.10
N VAL A 148 3.23 -7.36 -3.92
CA VAL A 148 3.66 -8.62 -3.28
C VAL A 148 2.52 -9.42 -2.65
N TYR A 149 1.35 -8.81 -2.47
CA TYR A 149 0.25 -9.38 -1.69
C TYR A 149 -0.45 -10.54 -2.42
N GLY A 150 -0.67 -10.45 -3.74
CA GLY A 150 -1.28 -11.53 -4.53
C GLY A 150 -0.53 -12.87 -4.41
N PRO A 151 0.78 -12.91 -4.73
CA PRO A 151 1.61 -14.11 -4.53
C PRO A 151 1.67 -14.57 -3.07
N SER A 152 1.67 -13.64 -2.11
CA SER A 152 1.65 -13.96 -0.68
C SER A 152 0.38 -14.70 -0.28
N MET A 153 -0.78 -14.22 -0.71
CA MET A 153 -2.08 -14.82 -0.42
C MET A 153 -2.23 -16.21 -1.05
N LEU A 154 -1.71 -16.39 -2.28
CA LEU A 154 -1.66 -17.70 -2.92
C LEU A 154 -0.93 -18.74 -2.06
N ILE A 155 0.25 -18.39 -1.54
CA ILE A 155 1.04 -19.30 -0.70
C ILE A 155 0.35 -19.57 0.64
N ILE A 156 -0.26 -18.55 1.28
CA ILE A 156 -0.98 -18.74 2.54
C ILE A 156 -2.12 -19.76 2.38
N VAL A 157 -2.97 -19.60 1.36
CA VAL A 157 -4.08 -20.53 1.12
C VAL A 157 -3.58 -21.91 0.67
N LEU A 158 -2.51 -21.97 -0.11
CA LEU A 158 -1.86 -23.23 -0.47
C LEU A 158 -1.35 -23.98 0.77
N ILE A 159 -0.70 -23.29 1.71
CA ILE A 159 -0.25 -23.87 2.98
C ILE A 159 -1.44 -24.40 3.79
N CYS A 160 -2.52 -23.62 3.91
CA CYS A 160 -3.75 -24.08 4.57
C CYS A 160 -4.34 -25.34 3.91
N TYR A 161 -4.38 -25.37 2.58
CA TYR A 161 -4.85 -26.51 1.80
C TYR A 161 -3.96 -27.75 1.98
N LEU A 162 -2.64 -27.58 1.97
CA LEU A 162 -1.68 -28.65 2.21
C LEU A 162 -1.74 -29.17 3.65
N ALA A 163 -1.94 -28.30 4.64
CA ALA A 163 -2.11 -28.69 6.03
C ALA A 163 -3.36 -29.56 6.21
N LEU A 164 -4.47 -29.18 5.57
CA LEU A 164 -5.69 -29.99 5.52
C LEU A 164 -5.45 -31.34 4.82
N LEU A 165 -4.80 -31.33 3.66
CA LEU A 165 -4.46 -32.55 2.93
C LEU A 165 -3.55 -33.49 3.76
N TRP A 166 -2.61 -32.92 4.49
CA TRP A 166 -1.76 -33.67 5.42
C TRP A 166 -2.60 -34.32 6.52
N SER A 167 -3.53 -33.58 7.14
CA SER A 167 -4.37 -34.12 8.21
C SER A 167 -5.22 -35.31 7.74
N GLU A 168 -5.64 -35.32 6.48
CA GLU A 168 -6.40 -36.43 5.86
C GLU A 168 -5.53 -37.66 5.63
N ARG A 169 -4.27 -37.44 5.26
CA ARG A 169 -3.35 -38.50 4.86
C ARG A 169 -2.37 -38.86 5.95
N LYS A 170 -2.49 -38.31 7.17
CA LYS A 170 -1.46 -38.40 8.20
C LYS A 170 -1.01 -39.84 8.49
N ASP A 171 -1.94 -40.78 8.45
CA ASP A 171 -1.71 -42.20 8.73
C ASP A 171 -1.26 -43.01 7.48
N GLN A 172 -1.20 -42.38 6.31
CA GLN A 172 -0.72 -42.99 5.06
C GLN A 172 0.82 -42.88 4.94
N PRO A 173 1.49 -43.87 4.31
CA PRO A 173 2.91 -43.79 4.02
C PRO A 173 3.27 -42.53 3.22
N GLY A 174 4.31 -41.82 3.65
CA GLY A 174 4.80 -40.61 2.96
C GLY A 174 4.03 -39.32 3.27
N SER A 175 3.04 -39.34 4.17
CA SER A 175 2.28 -38.15 4.58
C SER A 175 3.15 -36.98 5.04
N ARG A 176 4.26 -37.28 5.74
CA ARG A 176 5.26 -36.31 6.21
C ARG A 176 5.85 -35.42 5.10
N ARG A 177 5.84 -35.85 3.83
CA ARG A 177 6.31 -35.04 2.70
C ARG A 177 5.50 -33.75 2.53
N LEU A 178 4.23 -33.75 2.94
CA LEU A 178 3.39 -32.54 2.90
C LEU A 178 3.83 -31.51 3.94
N LEU A 179 4.27 -31.93 5.13
CA LEU A 179 4.83 -31.03 6.14
C LEU A 179 6.17 -30.44 5.68
N VAL A 180 7.00 -31.25 5.02
CA VAL A 180 8.24 -30.79 4.38
C VAL A 180 7.92 -29.74 3.32
N LEU A 181 6.94 -29.99 2.45
CA LEU A 181 6.51 -29.01 1.44
C LEU A 181 5.96 -27.72 2.06
N ILE A 182 5.18 -27.81 3.14
CA ILE A 182 4.67 -26.63 3.85
C ILE A 182 5.82 -25.78 4.39
N VAL A 183 6.82 -26.39 5.04
CA VAL A 183 7.98 -25.66 5.56
C VAL A 183 8.79 -25.05 4.42
N TYR A 184 9.01 -25.77 3.31
CA TYR A 184 9.65 -25.22 2.12
C TYR A 184 8.94 -23.96 1.62
N LEU A 185 7.63 -24.04 1.42
CA LEU A 185 6.82 -22.93 0.90
C LEU A 185 6.81 -21.74 1.87
N ALA A 186 6.72 -21.98 3.18
CA ALA A 186 6.73 -20.93 4.18
C ALA A 186 8.06 -20.14 4.22
N PHE A 187 9.20 -20.82 4.03
CA PHE A 187 10.49 -20.17 3.98
C PHE A 187 10.79 -19.53 2.63
N LEU A 188 10.31 -20.13 1.54
CA LEU A 188 10.37 -19.54 0.20
C LEU A 188 9.58 -18.23 0.14
N SER A 189 8.41 -18.19 0.78
CA SER A 189 7.51 -17.02 0.76
C SER A 189 7.99 -15.85 1.60
N LEU A 190 8.94 -16.04 2.52
CA LEU A 190 9.64 -14.93 3.17
C LEU A 190 10.35 -14.04 2.13
N GLY A 191 10.80 -14.62 1.01
CA GLY A 191 11.36 -13.89 -0.12
C GLY A 191 10.31 -13.12 -0.95
N ILE A 192 9.01 -13.30 -0.69
CA ILE A 192 7.93 -12.47 -1.27
C ILE A 192 7.54 -11.40 -0.26
N HIS A 193 7.04 -11.83 0.90
CA HIS A 193 6.63 -10.94 1.97
C HIS A 193 6.55 -11.68 3.32
N MET A 194 6.92 -11.00 4.40
CA MET A 194 6.98 -11.61 5.74
C MET A 194 5.61 -11.97 6.33
N THR A 195 4.52 -11.34 5.88
CA THR A 195 3.15 -11.66 6.34
C THR A 195 2.74 -13.10 6.02
N THR A 196 3.37 -13.73 5.02
CA THR A 196 3.12 -15.14 4.68
C THR A 196 3.41 -16.09 5.84
N PHE A 197 4.34 -15.73 6.73
CA PHE A 197 4.71 -16.55 7.87
C PHE A 197 3.68 -16.49 9.03
N LEU A 198 2.73 -15.56 9.01
CA LEU A 198 1.66 -15.43 10.02
C LEU A 198 0.77 -16.67 10.10
N VAL A 199 0.70 -17.47 9.02
CA VAL A 199 -0.06 -18.72 8.98
C VAL A 199 0.59 -19.85 9.80
N MET A 200 1.91 -19.79 10.02
CA MET A 200 2.69 -20.90 10.57
C MET A 200 2.35 -21.25 12.02
N PRO A 201 2.11 -20.30 12.95
CA PRO A 201 1.64 -20.64 14.30
C PRO A 201 0.30 -21.41 14.28
N GLY A 202 -0.62 -21.04 13.38
CA GLY A 202 -1.87 -21.77 13.18
C GLY A 202 -1.64 -23.18 12.66
N VAL A 203 -0.77 -23.35 11.65
CA VAL A 203 -0.42 -24.67 11.09
C VAL A 203 0.23 -25.55 12.15
N PHE A 204 1.16 -25.00 12.93
CA PHE A 204 1.83 -25.70 14.02
C PHE A 204 0.81 -26.23 15.05
N LEU A 205 -0.14 -25.38 15.47
CA LEU A 205 -1.25 -25.78 16.34
C LEU A 205 -2.09 -26.89 15.69
N PHE A 206 -2.46 -26.74 14.41
CA PHE A 206 -3.27 -27.74 13.70
C PHE A 206 -2.57 -29.09 13.59
N VAL A 207 -1.25 -29.11 13.38
CA VAL A 207 -0.42 -30.32 13.35
C VAL A 207 -0.47 -31.04 14.70
N ILE A 208 -0.25 -30.32 15.81
CA ILE A 208 -0.32 -30.88 17.17
C ILE A 208 -1.71 -31.44 17.49
N LEU A 209 -2.77 -30.72 17.10
CA LEU A 209 -4.15 -31.16 17.34
C LEU A 209 -4.48 -32.45 16.59
N ASN A 210 -3.86 -32.68 15.42
CA ASN A 210 -4.08 -33.86 14.60
C ASN A 210 -3.18 -35.04 14.98
N ASP A 211 -1.97 -34.78 15.46
CA ASP A 211 -1.04 -35.79 15.94
C ASP A 211 -0.46 -35.41 17.32
N LYS A 212 -1.15 -35.88 18.37
CA LYS A 212 -0.76 -35.62 19.77
C LYS A 212 0.56 -36.28 20.16
N SER A 213 1.04 -37.27 19.39
CA SER A 213 2.32 -37.92 19.70
C SER A 213 3.49 -36.93 19.61
N LEU A 214 3.37 -35.93 18.74
CA LEU A 214 4.36 -34.86 18.56
C LEU A 214 4.57 -34.00 19.81
N LEU A 215 3.62 -33.97 20.75
CA LEU A 215 3.81 -33.28 22.03
C LEU A 215 4.95 -33.86 22.86
N ARG A 216 5.20 -35.17 22.73
CA ARG A 216 6.29 -35.88 23.44
C ARG A 216 7.58 -35.93 22.62
N GLU A 217 7.53 -35.43 21.38
CA GLU A 217 8.63 -35.52 20.43
C GLU A 217 9.52 -34.28 20.52
N TRP A 218 10.56 -34.32 21.36
CA TRP A 218 11.39 -33.15 21.62
C TRP A 218 12.06 -32.59 20.35
N ARG A 219 12.37 -33.44 19.36
CA ARG A 219 12.96 -33.04 18.07
C ARG A 219 12.02 -32.13 17.28
N PHE A 220 10.72 -32.40 17.35
CA PHE A 220 9.69 -31.57 16.71
C PHE A 220 9.67 -30.17 17.31
N TRP A 221 9.75 -30.06 18.64
CA TRP A 221 9.84 -28.76 19.33
C TRP A 221 11.15 -28.03 19.04
N ALA A 222 12.28 -28.75 19.06
CA ALA A 222 13.59 -28.16 18.74
C ALA A 222 13.59 -27.56 17.33
N VAL A 223 13.13 -28.30 16.31
CA VAL A 223 12.97 -27.78 14.95
C VAL A 223 11.97 -26.62 14.93
N GLY A 224 10.82 -26.75 15.59
CA GLY A 224 9.81 -25.69 15.65
C GLY A 224 10.35 -24.37 16.19
N ILE A 225 11.15 -24.42 17.27
CA ILE A 225 11.83 -23.26 17.84
C ILE A 225 12.82 -22.67 16.83
N VAL A 226 13.67 -23.50 16.23
CA VAL A 226 14.63 -23.06 15.21
C VAL A 226 13.92 -22.33 14.09
N LEU A 227 12.87 -22.91 13.51
CA LEU A 227 12.14 -22.31 12.40
C LEU A 227 11.42 -21.01 12.82
N PHE A 228 10.93 -20.91 14.05
CA PHE A 228 10.21 -19.72 14.52
C PHE A 228 11.14 -18.52 14.80
N LEU A 229 12.43 -18.76 15.12
CA LEU A 229 13.42 -17.70 15.37
C LEU A 229 13.57 -16.70 14.22
N VAL A 230 13.28 -17.12 12.98
CA VAL A 230 13.35 -16.24 11.79
C VAL A 230 12.49 -14.97 11.93
N THR A 231 11.45 -15.01 12.76
CA THR A 231 10.48 -13.91 12.91
C THR A 231 10.93 -12.79 13.86
N PHE A 232 11.89 -13.04 14.76
CA PHE A 232 12.32 -12.04 15.76
C PHE A 232 13.83 -12.02 16.06
N ALA A 233 14.61 -12.97 15.54
CA ALA A 233 16.03 -13.11 15.88
C ALA A 233 16.84 -13.75 14.75
N LEU A 234 17.11 -13.00 13.67
CA LEU A 234 17.76 -13.50 12.46
C LEU A 234 19.11 -14.20 12.71
N ILE A 235 20.01 -13.61 13.50
CA ILE A 235 21.32 -14.21 13.80
C ILE A 235 21.16 -15.55 14.52
N TRP A 236 20.31 -15.58 15.55
CA TRP A 236 20.07 -16.79 16.33
C TRP A 236 19.37 -17.86 15.51
N PHE A 237 18.50 -17.48 14.58
CA PHE A 237 17.93 -18.38 13.58
C PHE A 237 19.03 -19.06 12.77
N LEU A 238 19.96 -18.30 12.18
CA LEU A 238 21.02 -18.86 11.33
C LEU A 238 21.97 -19.78 12.10
N ILE A 239 22.37 -19.38 13.32
CA ILE A 239 23.23 -20.20 14.18
C ILE A 239 22.50 -21.50 14.55
N ALA A 240 21.25 -21.41 15.00
CA ALA A 240 20.46 -22.57 15.42
C ALA A 240 20.13 -23.49 14.23
N LEU A 241 19.90 -22.93 13.04
CA LEU A 241 19.71 -23.67 11.79
C LEU A 241 20.97 -24.45 11.41
N ALA A 242 22.14 -23.81 11.40
CA ALA A 242 23.42 -24.45 11.10
C ALA A 242 23.75 -25.56 12.11
N ALA A 243 23.59 -25.28 13.41
CA ALA A 243 23.78 -26.27 14.46
C ALA A 243 22.80 -27.44 14.32
N GLY A 244 21.53 -27.18 14.03
CA GLY A 244 20.51 -28.20 13.82
C GLY A 244 20.80 -29.08 12.60
N LEU A 245 21.23 -28.49 11.48
CA LEU A 245 21.65 -29.23 10.28
C LEU A 245 22.85 -30.14 10.58
N PHE A 246 23.86 -29.64 11.31
CA PHE A 246 25.02 -30.42 11.68
C PHE A 246 24.67 -31.57 12.65
N VAL A 247 23.98 -31.26 13.75
CA VAL A 247 23.63 -32.24 14.79
C VAL A 247 22.71 -33.32 14.25
N PHE A 248 21.60 -32.95 13.59
CA PHE A 248 20.67 -33.94 13.03
C PHE A 248 21.24 -34.65 11.81
N GLY A 249 22.12 -34.00 11.05
CA GLY A 249 22.87 -34.62 9.96
C GLY A 249 23.82 -35.70 10.46
N ALA A 250 24.68 -35.38 11.42
CA ALA A 250 25.60 -36.32 12.05
C ALA A 250 24.84 -37.48 12.72
N ALA A 251 23.80 -37.19 13.50
CA ALA A 251 22.99 -38.23 14.14
C ALA A 251 22.26 -39.13 13.13
N SER A 252 21.80 -38.57 12.00
CA SER A 252 21.21 -39.34 10.92
C SER A 252 22.17 -40.32 10.26
N LEU A 253 23.47 -40.02 10.25
CA LEU A 253 24.52 -40.83 9.63
C LEU A 253 25.17 -41.83 10.61
N LEU A 254 25.37 -41.42 11.87
CA LEU A 254 26.16 -42.17 12.85
C LEU A 254 25.33 -43.11 13.73
N GLU A 255 24.03 -42.83 13.94
CA GLU A 255 23.18 -43.69 14.77
C GLU A 255 22.58 -44.86 13.99
N LYS A 256 22.36 -45.99 14.67
CA LYS A 256 21.58 -47.10 14.15
C LYS A 256 20.13 -46.66 13.87
N ASP A 257 19.65 -46.94 12.66
CA ASP A 257 18.37 -46.43 12.12
C ASP A 257 18.29 -44.88 12.13
N GLY A 258 19.43 -44.19 12.06
CA GLY A 258 19.53 -42.73 12.16
C GLY A 258 18.62 -41.98 11.19
N VAL A 259 18.57 -42.39 9.91
CA VAL A 259 17.68 -41.79 8.91
C VAL A 259 16.19 -41.86 9.30
N LYS A 260 15.73 -42.97 9.89
CA LYS A 260 14.33 -43.10 10.33
C LYS A 260 14.03 -42.21 11.54
N ARG A 261 15.02 -42.03 12.42
CA ARG A 261 14.90 -41.26 13.67
C ARG A 261 15.04 -39.75 13.44
N TRP A 262 16.01 -39.33 12.66
CA TRP A 262 16.43 -37.93 12.50
C TRP A 262 16.04 -37.34 11.15
N GLY A 263 15.86 -38.18 10.13
CA GLY A 263 15.68 -37.74 8.75
C GLY A 263 14.49 -36.80 8.54
N PHE A 264 13.40 -36.94 9.31
CA PHE A 264 12.28 -36.00 9.23
C PHE A 264 12.66 -34.60 9.75
N ALA A 265 13.23 -34.51 10.96
CA ALA A 265 13.68 -33.24 11.52
C ALA A 265 14.74 -32.56 10.62
N LEU A 266 15.71 -33.34 10.15
CA LEU A 266 16.73 -32.88 9.21
C LEU A 266 16.11 -32.39 7.90
N SER A 267 15.12 -33.11 7.34
CA SER A 267 14.47 -32.69 6.10
C SER A 267 13.77 -31.35 6.21
N LEU A 268 13.15 -31.05 7.37
CA LEU A 268 12.51 -29.75 7.61
C LEU A 268 13.54 -28.61 7.61
N LEU A 269 14.70 -28.81 8.26
CA LEU A 269 15.76 -27.81 8.27
C LEU A 269 16.39 -27.61 6.89
N ILE A 270 16.61 -28.69 6.12
CA ILE A 270 17.15 -28.61 4.75
C ILE A 270 16.23 -27.80 3.86
N VAL A 271 14.92 -28.08 3.86
CA VAL A 271 14.01 -27.34 2.99
C VAL A 271 13.72 -25.92 3.46
N ALA A 272 13.76 -25.66 4.77
CA ALA A 272 13.74 -24.29 5.30
C ALA A 272 14.95 -23.49 4.79
N THR A 273 16.13 -24.10 4.83
CA THR A 273 17.36 -23.51 4.27
C THR A 273 17.19 -23.24 2.78
N ALA A 274 16.72 -24.24 2.01
CA ALA A 274 16.49 -24.10 0.57
C ALA A 274 15.52 -22.95 0.24
N GLY A 275 14.39 -22.83 0.96
CA GLY A 275 13.46 -21.72 0.77
C GLY A 275 14.08 -20.36 1.11
N TYR A 276 14.81 -20.29 2.22
CA TYR A 276 15.43 -19.05 2.69
C TYR A 276 16.59 -18.56 1.80
N THR A 277 17.24 -19.46 1.05
CA THR A 277 18.37 -19.12 0.15
C THR A 277 18.03 -18.06 -0.90
N THR A 278 16.76 -17.82 -1.19
CA THR A 278 16.33 -16.70 -2.06
C THR A 278 16.84 -15.35 -1.57
N HIS A 279 17.07 -15.16 -0.27
CA HIS A 279 17.63 -13.91 0.28
C HIS A 279 19.11 -13.70 -0.09
N LEU A 280 19.84 -14.73 -0.53
CA LEU A 280 21.20 -14.56 -1.05
C LEU A 280 21.22 -13.73 -2.33
N TYR A 281 20.09 -13.62 -3.03
CA TYR A 281 19.91 -12.67 -4.14
C TYR A 281 20.34 -11.25 -3.74
N ILE A 282 19.98 -10.80 -2.54
CA ILE A 282 20.18 -9.43 -2.09
C ILE A 282 21.66 -9.04 -2.07
N PRO A 283 22.56 -9.69 -1.30
CA PRO A 283 23.98 -9.33 -1.28
C PRO A 283 24.67 -9.61 -2.62
N ILE A 284 24.26 -10.67 -3.35
CA ILE A 284 24.81 -10.97 -4.68
C ILE A 284 24.51 -9.83 -5.64
N ARG A 285 23.26 -9.36 -5.71
CA ARG A 285 22.89 -8.27 -6.60
C ARG A 285 23.43 -6.94 -6.13
N ALA A 286 23.42 -6.65 -4.84
CA ALA A 286 24.04 -5.43 -4.31
C ALA A 286 25.53 -5.32 -4.68
N SER A 287 26.28 -6.42 -4.69
CA SER A 287 27.70 -6.46 -5.11
C SER A 287 27.93 -6.16 -6.60
N LEU A 288 26.88 -6.23 -7.41
CA LEU A 288 26.90 -5.88 -8.84
C LEU A 288 26.39 -4.46 -9.10
N GLU A 289 26.15 -3.69 -8.05
CA GLU A 289 25.81 -2.26 -8.10
C GLU A 289 24.69 -1.90 -9.08
N PRO A 290 23.50 -2.52 -8.98
CA PRO A 290 22.36 -2.15 -9.83
C PRO A 290 21.93 -0.71 -9.57
N ALA A 291 21.31 -0.08 -10.57
CA ALA A 291 20.88 1.33 -10.47
C ALA A 291 19.96 1.59 -9.26
N VAL A 292 19.05 0.66 -8.96
CA VAL A 292 18.27 0.64 -7.72
C VAL A 292 18.86 -0.41 -6.78
N ASN A 293 19.50 0.06 -5.70
CA ASN A 293 20.23 -0.75 -4.72
C ASN A 293 20.02 -0.20 -3.30
N GLU A 294 18.78 -0.25 -2.81
CA GLU A 294 18.44 0.34 -1.52
C GLU A 294 19.29 -0.24 -0.39
N ASN A 295 19.85 0.63 0.46
CA ASN A 295 20.77 0.33 1.57
C ASN A 295 22.12 -0.30 1.21
N ASN A 296 22.39 -0.58 -0.05
CA ASN A 296 23.60 -1.27 -0.51
C ASN A 296 24.00 -2.48 0.38
N PRO A 297 23.17 -3.54 0.47
CA PRO A 297 23.39 -4.68 1.37
C PRO A 297 24.46 -5.67 0.87
N GLN A 298 25.61 -5.18 0.37
CA GLN A 298 26.68 -6.01 -0.20
C GLN A 298 27.53 -6.74 0.85
N THR A 299 27.68 -6.18 2.06
CA THR A 299 28.42 -6.81 3.17
C THR A 299 27.48 -7.54 4.12
N TRP A 300 28.02 -8.43 4.96
CA TRP A 300 27.23 -9.14 5.96
C TRP A 300 26.49 -8.18 6.92
N ASP A 301 27.15 -7.14 7.41
CA ASP A 301 26.53 -6.20 8.37
C ASP A 301 25.44 -5.36 7.72
N SER A 302 25.67 -4.83 6.51
CA SER A 302 24.65 -4.10 5.75
C SER A 302 23.48 -5.00 5.35
N PHE A 303 23.75 -6.25 4.95
CA PHE A 303 22.71 -7.23 4.62
C PHE A 303 21.86 -7.59 5.83
N LYS A 304 22.48 -7.79 6.99
CA LYS A 304 21.77 -8.04 8.23
C LYS A 304 20.91 -6.84 8.64
N ASP A 305 21.48 -5.64 8.63
CA ASP A 305 20.77 -4.42 9.00
C ASP A 305 19.62 -4.11 8.02
N PHE A 306 19.76 -4.50 6.75
CA PHE A 306 18.71 -4.49 5.73
C PHE A 306 17.55 -5.44 6.07
N LEU A 307 17.84 -6.73 6.31
CA LEU A 307 16.81 -7.71 6.66
C LEU A 307 16.10 -7.38 7.99
N GLU A 308 16.83 -6.84 8.96
CA GLU A 308 16.29 -6.37 10.24
C GLU A 308 15.59 -5.00 10.14
N ARG A 309 15.58 -4.38 8.95
CA ARG A 309 14.92 -3.10 8.67
C ARG A 309 15.37 -1.95 9.58
N LYS A 310 16.64 -1.95 10.01
CA LYS A 310 17.16 -0.98 10.99
C LYS A 310 17.07 0.48 10.53
N GLN A 311 16.97 0.71 9.21
CA GLN A 311 16.84 2.06 8.67
C GLN A 311 15.52 2.76 9.07
N TYR A 312 14.46 2.00 9.35
CA TYR A 312 13.17 2.57 9.75
C TYR A 312 13.07 2.84 11.27
N GLY A 313 14.15 2.60 12.02
CA GLY A 313 14.25 2.85 13.45
C GLY A 313 14.70 1.63 14.27
N GLN A 314 15.14 1.88 15.50
CA GLN A 314 15.73 0.85 16.38
C GLN A 314 14.79 0.31 17.45
N GLU A 315 13.56 0.81 17.53
CA GLU A 315 12.61 0.35 18.54
C GLU A 315 12.09 -1.05 18.20
N SER A 316 12.40 -2.00 19.09
CA SER A 316 11.90 -3.38 19.02
C SER A 316 10.38 -3.40 18.84
N MET A 317 9.90 -4.11 17.82
CA MET A 317 8.47 -4.36 17.63
C MET A 317 7.84 -5.05 18.83
N LEU A 318 8.60 -5.89 19.54
CA LEU A 318 8.12 -6.54 20.76
C LEU A 318 7.93 -5.52 21.89
N LYS A 319 8.81 -4.52 22.01
CA LYS A 319 8.61 -3.40 22.95
C LYS A 319 7.39 -2.57 22.54
N LYS A 320 7.28 -2.21 21.25
CA LYS A 320 6.12 -1.47 20.72
C LYS A 320 4.82 -2.20 20.98
N MET A 321 4.76 -3.53 20.84
CA MET A 321 3.52 -4.29 21.07
C MET A 321 2.94 -4.08 22.47
N PHE A 322 3.79 -3.94 23.49
CA PHE A 322 3.38 -3.79 24.90
C PHE A 322 3.22 -2.32 25.36
N ASP A 323 3.80 -1.36 24.64
CA ASP A 323 3.65 0.08 24.95
C ASP A 323 2.71 0.75 23.94
N ARG A 324 1.43 0.91 24.32
CA ARG A 324 0.36 1.33 23.41
C ARG A 324 0.59 2.73 22.84
N ARG A 325 0.65 2.86 21.50
CA ARG A 325 0.94 4.10 20.75
C ARG A 325 -0.32 4.82 20.26
N GLY A 326 -1.47 4.17 20.30
CA GLY A 326 -2.76 4.79 20.03
C GLY A 326 -3.87 4.31 20.96
N SER A 327 -5.01 4.98 20.94
CA SER A 327 -6.17 4.61 21.74
C SER A 327 -6.80 3.30 21.26
N TRP A 328 -7.35 2.50 22.19
CA TRP A 328 -8.08 1.28 21.83
C TRP A 328 -9.24 1.55 20.89
N LYS A 329 -9.94 2.68 21.09
CA LYS A 329 -11.04 3.11 20.24
C LYS A 329 -10.57 3.37 18.82
N HIS A 330 -9.43 4.02 18.62
CA HIS A 330 -8.93 4.31 17.28
C HIS A 330 -8.39 3.06 16.58
N GLN A 331 -7.65 2.22 17.30
CA GLN A 331 -7.04 1.03 16.69
C GLN A 331 -8.06 -0.07 16.35
N PHE A 332 -9.00 -0.35 17.25
CA PHE A 332 -10.01 -1.37 16.99
C PHE A 332 -11.22 -0.81 16.27
N GLY A 333 -11.59 0.44 16.53
CA GLY A 333 -12.82 1.05 16.01
C GLY A 333 -12.70 1.56 14.58
N ASP A 334 -13.55 2.54 14.28
CA ASP A 334 -13.81 3.06 12.94
C ASP A 334 -13.03 4.35 12.68
N PHE A 335 -11.79 4.45 13.19
CA PHE A 335 -10.95 5.63 13.00
C PHE A 335 -10.29 5.59 11.62
N HIS A 336 -10.45 6.67 10.88
CA HIS A 336 -9.98 6.78 9.49
C HIS A 336 -8.48 6.51 9.37
N HIS A 337 -8.07 5.84 8.29
CA HIS A 337 -6.67 5.48 8.00
C HIS A 337 -5.91 4.65 9.06
N LEU A 338 -6.58 4.08 10.06
CA LEU A 338 -5.89 3.30 11.10
C LEU A 338 -6.72 2.19 11.74
N GLY A 339 -8.03 2.42 11.90
CA GLY A 339 -8.93 1.55 12.64
C GLY A 339 -9.26 0.26 11.90
N PHE A 340 -9.19 -0.87 12.61
CA PHE A 340 -9.53 -2.17 12.02
C PHE A 340 -10.98 -2.22 11.51
N TRP A 341 -11.95 -1.70 12.27
CA TRP A 341 -13.35 -1.70 11.82
C TRP A 341 -13.61 -0.75 10.64
N TYR A 342 -12.81 0.32 10.51
CA TYR A 342 -12.84 1.20 9.35
C TYR A 342 -12.48 0.45 8.08
N TYR A 343 -11.39 -0.31 8.10
CA TYR A 343 -11.04 -1.14 6.96
C TYR A 343 -12.00 -2.29 6.75
N PHE A 344 -12.41 -2.97 7.83
CA PHE A 344 -13.20 -4.18 7.75
C PHE A 344 -14.60 -3.96 7.15
N LYS A 345 -15.27 -2.85 7.47
CA LYS A 345 -16.66 -2.61 7.05
C LYS A 345 -16.79 -2.46 5.53
N ASP A 346 -15.76 -1.91 4.88
CA ASP A 346 -15.74 -1.70 3.43
C ASP A 346 -15.23 -2.93 2.68
N GLN A 347 -14.76 -4.00 3.35
CA GLN A 347 -14.14 -5.11 2.63
C GLN A 347 -15.09 -5.90 1.73
N TYR A 348 -16.34 -6.13 2.11
CA TYR A 348 -17.14 -7.20 1.48
C TYR A 348 -18.52 -6.79 0.98
N SER A 349 -18.96 -5.58 1.29
CA SER A 349 -20.32 -5.15 0.96
C SER A 349 -20.48 -3.65 1.13
N SER A 350 -21.52 -3.10 0.50
CA SER A 350 -21.92 -1.74 0.79
C SER A 350 -22.32 -1.55 2.28
N PRO A 351 -22.22 -0.33 2.84
CA PRO A 351 -22.27 -0.09 4.29
C PRO A 351 -23.47 -0.69 5.03
N GLY A 352 -24.64 -0.80 4.38
CA GLY A 352 -25.85 -1.37 4.99
C GLY A 352 -25.82 -2.88 5.27
N TRP A 353 -24.90 -3.63 4.65
CA TRP A 353 -24.86 -5.09 4.73
C TRP A 353 -23.74 -5.64 5.63
N GLY A 354 -22.86 -4.78 6.12
CA GLY A 354 -21.71 -5.15 6.97
C GLY A 354 -22.07 -6.12 8.12
N PRO A 355 -23.13 -5.88 8.91
CA PRO A 355 -23.54 -6.78 9.99
C PRO A 355 -23.88 -8.20 9.50
N LEU A 356 -24.56 -8.34 8.36
CA LEU A 356 -24.92 -9.64 7.80
C LEU A 356 -23.66 -10.42 7.41
N VAL A 357 -22.75 -9.77 6.68
CA VAL A 357 -21.48 -10.37 6.25
C VAL A 357 -20.65 -10.82 7.46
N PHE A 358 -20.56 -9.98 8.50
CA PHE A 358 -19.87 -10.32 9.72
C PHE A 358 -20.49 -11.54 10.42
N ILE A 359 -21.82 -11.57 10.54
CA ILE A 359 -22.55 -12.71 11.12
C ILE A 359 -22.29 -13.99 10.31
N LEU A 360 -22.31 -13.92 8.98
CA LEU A 360 -21.99 -15.08 8.13
C LEU A 360 -20.57 -15.58 8.38
N GLY A 361 -19.57 -14.69 8.39
CA GLY A 361 -18.20 -15.08 8.72
C GLY A 361 -18.08 -15.74 10.10
N PHE A 362 -18.72 -15.15 11.11
CA PHE A 362 -18.76 -15.72 12.47
C PHE A 362 -19.44 -17.09 12.52
N LEU A 363 -20.58 -17.26 11.82
CA LEU A 363 -21.26 -18.54 11.66
C LEU A 363 -20.38 -19.59 10.97
N GLY A 364 -19.50 -19.18 10.06
CA GLY A 364 -18.54 -20.08 9.43
C GLY A 364 -17.53 -20.64 10.43
N ILE A 365 -17.00 -19.78 11.31
CA ILE A 365 -16.09 -20.19 12.38
C ILE A 365 -16.80 -21.15 13.35
N VAL A 366 -17.97 -20.75 13.86
CA VAL A 366 -18.77 -21.54 14.82
C VAL A 366 -19.23 -22.87 14.19
N GLY A 367 -19.75 -22.83 12.97
CA GLY A 367 -20.18 -24.02 12.23
C GLY A 367 -19.03 -25.01 12.04
N THR A 368 -17.85 -24.51 11.69
CA THR A 368 -16.64 -25.34 11.55
C THR A 368 -16.19 -25.91 12.89
N LEU A 369 -16.23 -25.13 13.99
CA LEU A 369 -15.92 -25.62 15.34
C LEU A 369 -16.84 -26.75 15.79
N VAL A 370 -18.13 -26.64 15.50
CA VAL A 370 -19.14 -27.66 15.83
C VAL A 370 -18.93 -28.93 15.00
N LYS A 371 -18.61 -28.79 13.70
CA LYS A 371 -18.45 -29.94 12.79
C LYS A 371 -17.08 -30.59 12.85
N SER A 372 -16.04 -29.82 13.09
CA SER A 372 -14.65 -30.27 13.17
C SER A 372 -13.88 -29.37 14.12
N ARG A 373 -13.87 -29.72 15.41
CA ARG A 373 -13.20 -28.94 16.46
C ARG A 373 -11.76 -28.57 16.11
N LYS A 374 -10.98 -29.51 15.55
CA LYS A 374 -9.58 -29.26 15.18
C LYS A 374 -9.46 -28.22 14.07
N MET A 375 -10.29 -28.32 13.03
CA MET A 375 -10.31 -27.37 11.91
C MET A 375 -10.84 -26.00 12.36
N GLY A 376 -11.90 -25.98 13.17
CA GLY A 376 -12.45 -24.73 13.68
C GLY A 376 -11.48 -23.98 14.59
N VAL A 377 -10.71 -24.68 15.44
CA VAL A 377 -9.66 -24.06 16.26
C VAL A 377 -8.53 -23.52 15.39
N PHE A 378 -8.12 -24.25 14.34
CA PHE A 378 -7.12 -23.77 13.38
C PHE A 378 -7.58 -22.50 12.67
N LEU A 379 -8.79 -22.50 12.12
CA LEU A 379 -9.36 -21.34 11.43
C LEU A 379 -9.52 -20.13 12.37
N LEU A 380 -10.06 -20.34 13.58
CA LEU A 380 -10.18 -19.29 14.59
C LEU A 380 -8.82 -18.69 14.95
N ALA A 381 -7.80 -19.54 15.17
CA ALA A 381 -6.45 -19.07 15.48
C ALA A 381 -5.88 -18.21 14.35
N LEU A 382 -6.03 -18.65 13.09
CA LEU A 382 -5.56 -17.88 11.94
C LEU A 382 -6.27 -16.52 11.82
N VAL A 383 -7.60 -16.49 11.94
CA VAL A 383 -8.38 -15.24 11.89
C VAL A 383 -7.92 -14.30 13.00
N LEU A 384 -7.78 -14.79 14.25
CA LEU A 384 -7.35 -13.95 15.37
C LEU A 384 -5.93 -13.43 15.20
N ILE A 385 -4.98 -14.25 14.75
CA ILE A 385 -3.59 -13.83 14.51
C ILE A 385 -3.54 -12.75 13.43
N CYS A 386 -4.24 -12.95 12.31
CA CYS A 386 -4.20 -12.06 11.16
C CYS A 386 -5.14 -10.84 11.27
N THR A 387 -5.88 -10.69 12.38
CA THR A 387 -6.74 -9.52 12.63
C THR A 387 -6.33 -8.87 13.96
N VAL A 388 -6.96 -9.28 15.06
CA VAL A 388 -6.71 -8.78 16.43
C VAL A 388 -5.22 -8.84 16.79
N GLY A 389 -4.54 -9.93 16.45
CA GLY A 389 -3.11 -10.10 16.69
C GLY A 389 -2.26 -9.03 15.99
N LEU A 390 -2.59 -8.69 14.74
CA LEU A 390 -1.89 -7.64 14.01
C LEU A 390 -2.19 -6.24 14.54
N VAL A 391 -3.43 -5.95 14.97
CA VAL A 391 -3.75 -4.67 15.64
C VAL A 391 -2.87 -4.51 16.88
N LEU A 392 -2.74 -5.56 17.69
CA LEU A 392 -1.91 -5.55 18.90
C LEU A 392 -0.43 -5.40 18.57
N TYR A 393 0.07 -6.18 17.60
CA TYR A 393 1.48 -6.26 17.19
C TYR A 393 1.98 -4.98 16.50
N MET A 394 1.24 -4.48 15.51
CA MET A 394 1.64 -3.31 14.72
C MET A 394 1.57 -2.04 15.55
N ASN A 395 0.54 -1.91 16.40
CA ASN A 395 0.38 -0.79 17.32
C ASN A 395 0.62 0.57 16.65
N PHE A 396 -0.19 0.85 15.63
CA PHE A 396 -0.12 2.10 14.90
C PHE A 396 -0.38 3.29 15.83
N SER A 397 0.40 4.34 15.61
CA SER A 397 0.31 5.59 16.37
C SER A 397 -0.82 6.46 15.81
N ASP A 398 -1.74 6.87 16.67
CA ASP A 398 -2.88 7.73 16.33
C ASP A 398 -2.65 9.20 16.70
N GLY A 399 -1.42 9.59 17.07
CA GLY A 399 -1.10 10.96 17.49
C GLY A 399 -1.44 11.28 18.95
N THR A 400 -2.32 10.51 19.61
CA THR A 400 -2.88 10.88 20.93
C THR A 400 -1.93 10.66 22.12
N ARG A 401 -0.79 9.98 21.90
CA ARG A 401 0.13 9.53 22.96
C ARG A 401 1.54 10.10 22.83
N GLY A 402 1.68 11.29 22.25
CA GLY A 402 2.99 11.96 22.09
C GLY A 402 3.91 11.30 21.06
N VAL A 403 3.39 10.35 20.28
CA VAL A 403 4.06 9.76 19.13
C VAL A 403 3.40 10.31 17.88
N ARG A 404 4.19 10.66 16.85
CA ARG A 404 3.68 11.19 15.58
C ARG A 404 2.63 10.24 15.00
N MET A 405 1.50 10.80 14.54
CA MET A 405 0.44 10.05 13.87
C MET A 405 0.98 9.40 12.59
N GLU A 406 0.55 8.17 12.32
CA GLU A 406 0.75 7.53 11.04
C GLU A 406 -0.34 8.00 10.07
N VAL A 407 0.06 8.58 8.93
CA VAL A 407 -0.83 9.42 8.07
C VAL A 407 -1.20 8.71 6.75
N ARG A 408 -1.05 7.39 6.65
CA ARG A 408 -1.32 6.62 5.41
C ARG A 408 -2.22 5.44 5.73
N ASP A 409 -3.05 5.03 4.77
CA ASP A 409 -3.78 3.78 4.87
C ASP A 409 -2.86 2.56 5.03
N ARG A 410 -3.26 1.66 5.94
CA ARG A 410 -2.52 0.47 6.38
C ARG A 410 -3.36 -0.82 6.30
N ASP A 411 -4.45 -0.79 5.56
CA ASP A 411 -5.37 -1.91 5.33
C ASP A 411 -4.65 -3.17 4.79
N TYR A 412 -3.64 -2.99 3.92
CA TYR A 412 -2.84 -4.06 3.32
C TYR A 412 -2.10 -4.94 4.35
N PHE A 413 -1.85 -4.46 5.57
CA PHE A 413 -1.31 -5.31 6.63
C PHE A 413 -2.31 -6.39 7.04
N PHE A 414 -3.61 -6.12 6.92
CA PHE A 414 -4.70 -7.01 7.28
C PHE A 414 -5.19 -7.87 6.12
N SER A 415 -4.60 -7.78 4.91
CA SER A 415 -5.00 -8.61 3.75
C SER A 415 -5.08 -10.11 4.06
N PRO A 416 -4.15 -10.75 4.80
CA PRO A 416 -4.32 -12.15 5.21
C PRO A 416 -5.59 -12.37 6.06
N GLY A 417 -5.88 -11.45 6.98
CA GLY A 417 -7.05 -11.49 7.84
C GLY A 417 -8.34 -11.34 7.05
N PHE A 418 -8.38 -10.41 6.10
CA PHE A 418 -9.52 -10.20 5.22
C PHE A 418 -9.77 -11.43 4.34
N MET A 419 -8.74 -11.96 3.68
CA MET A 419 -8.88 -13.18 2.88
C MET A 419 -9.40 -14.37 3.71
N LEU A 420 -8.86 -14.58 4.91
CA LEU A 420 -9.31 -15.65 5.81
C LEU A 420 -10.76 -15.44 6.29
N PHE A 421 -11.17 -14.20 6.53
CA PHE A 421 -12.55 -13.90 6.90
C PHE A 421 -13.52 -14.10 5.72
N GLY A 422 -13.09 -13.77 4.49
CA GLY A 422 -13.78 -14.15 3.25
C GLY A 422 -14.03 -15.66 3.12
N LEU A 423 -13.05 -16.49 3.47
CA LEU A 423 -13.23 -17.95 3.55
C LEU A 423 -14.29 -18.32 4.59
N CYS A 424 -14.26 -17.67 5.76
CA CYS A 424 -15.24 -17.87 6.82
C CYS A 424 -16.66 -17.51 6.37
N ILE A 425 -16.86 -16.48 5.54
CA ILE A 425 -18.17 -16.12 5.01
C ILE A 425 -18.73 -17.26 4.15
N GLY A 426 -17.91 -17.83 3.24
CA GLY A 426 -18.29 -19.00 2.45
C GLY A 426 -18.64 -20.22 3.32
N LEU A 427 -17.83 -20.51 4.34
CA LEU A 427 -18.12 -21.54 5.34
C LEU A 427 -19.42 -21.25 6.12
N GLY A 428 -19.70 -19.98 6.41
CA GLY A 428 -20.89 -19.52 7.11
C GLY A 428 -22.17 -19.75 6.34
N VAL A 429 -22.16 -19.42 5.04
CA VAL A 429 -23.27 -19.74 4.14
C VAL A 429 -23.48 -21.26 4.08
N SER A 430 -22.41 -22.06 3.95
CA SER A 430 -22.53 -23.52 4.02
C SER A 430 -23.10 -24.00 5.34
N ALA A 431 -22.70 -23.41 6.47
CA ALA A 431 -23.19 -23.79 7.80
C ALA A 431 -24.68 -23.48 7.97
N LEU A 432 -25.13 -22.33 7.46
CA LEU A 432 -26.53 -21.92 7.45
C LEU A 432 -27.37 -22.86 6.57
N LEU A 433 -26.94 -23.13 5.34
CA LEU A 433 -27.65 -24.04 4.43
C LEU A 433 -27.67 -25.47 4.97
N PHE A 434 -26.57 -25.93 5.58
CA PHE A 434 -26.52 -27.20 6.31
C PHE A 434 -27.58 -27.26 7.39
N TYR A 435 -27.67 -26.22 8.23
CA TYR A 435 -28.63 -26.16 9.33
C TYR A 435 -30.08 -26.21 8.83
N LEU A 436 -30.40 -25.44 7.79
CA LEU A 436 -31.73 -25.42 7.18
C LEU A 436 -32.11 -26.78 6.57
N ALA A 437 -31.19 -27.40 5.82
CA ALA A 437 -31.43 -28.70 5.20
C ALA A 437 -31.62 -29.84 6.20
N GLU A 438 -30.88 -29.83 7.32
CA GLU A 438 -30.91 -30.93 8.30
C GLU A 438 -31.94 -30.73 9.41
N ARG A 439 -32.20 -29.49 9.85
CA ARG A 439 -33.15 -29.22 10.95
C ARG A 439 -34.50 -28.71 10.48
N ALA A 440 -34.54 -27.71 9.61
CA ALA A 440 -35.81 -27.10 9.20
C ALA A 440 -36.61 -28.01 8.26
N LEU A 441 -35.93 -28.79 7.42
CA LEU A 441 -36.54 -29.73 6.48
C LEU A 441 -36.28 -31.20 6.83
N LYS A 442 -36.23 -31.54 8.13
CA LYS A 442 -35.94 -32.90 8.58
C LYS A 442 -36.84 -33.97 7.92
N ASN A 443 -38.10 -33.60 7.66
CA ASN A 443 -39.13 -34.50 7.09
C ASN A 443 -39.20 -34.47 5.55
N SER A 444 -38.43 -33.63 4.87
CA SER A 444 -38.43 -33.55 3.40
C SER A 444 -37.46 -34.55 2.78
N GLY A 445 -37.87 -35.16 1.66
CA GLY A 445 -37.00 -36.03 0.87
C GLY A 445 -35.80 -35.28 0.25
N ALA A 446 -34.79 -36.02 -0.22
CA ALA A 446 -33.55 -35.46 -0.76
C ALA A 446 -33.77 -34.43 -1.88
N ARG A 447 -34.78 -34.64 -2.74
CA ARG A 447 -35.16 -33.69 -3.79
C ARG A 447 -35.63 -32.34 -3.25
N GLY A 448 -36.49 -32.33 -2.22
CA GLY A 448 -36.98 -31.10 -1.59
C GLY A 448 -35.87 -30.32 -0.88
N LYS A 449 -34.99 -31.04 -0.16
CA LYS A 449 -33.79 -30.44 0.45
C LYS A 449 -32.88 -29.81 -0.61
N THR A 450 -32.61 -30.53 -1.69
CA THR A 450 -31.77 -30.05 -2.81
C THR A 450 -32.36 -28.81 -3.45
N ALA A 451 -33.67 -28.80 -3.75
CA ALA A 451 -34.35 -27.66 -4.34
C ALA A 451 -34.22 -26.40 -3.47
N LEU A 452 -34.50 -26.50 -2.16
CA LEU A 452 -34.40 -25.35 -1.27
C LEU A 452 -32.95 -24.82 -1.18
N VAL A 453 -31.97 -25.68 -0.91
CA VAL A 453 -30.56 -25.22 -0.77
C VAL A 453 -30.01 -24.68 -2.09
N THR A 454 -30.54 -25.13 -3.23
CA THR A 454 -30.20 -24.56 -4.54
C THR A 454 -30.77 -23.16 -4.67
N ILE A 455 -32.06 -22.95 -4.37
CA ILE A 455 -32.70 -21.62 -4.45
C ILE A 455 -32.00 -20.63 -3.52
N LEU A 456 -31.84 -20.98 -2.25
CA LEU A 456 -31.15 -20.13 -1.29
C LEU A 456 -29.68 -19.92 -1.66
N GLY A 457 -29.02 -20.97 -2.17
CA GLY A 457 -27.65 -20.89 -2.61
C GLY A 457 -27.46 -19.93 -3.79
N LEU A 458 -28.40 -19.90 -4.75
CA LEU A 458 -28.39 -18.94 -5.84
C LEU A 458 -28.55 -17.50 -5.32
N LEU A 459 -29.39 -17.26 -4.32
CA LEU A 459 -29.51 -15.94 -3.68
C LEU A 459 -28.20 -15.50 -3.02
N PHE A 460 -27.54 -16.41 -2.29
CA PHE A 460 -26.24 -16.10 -1.67
C PHE A 460 -25.13 -15.88 -2.70
N VAL A 461 -25.13 -16.61 -3.82
CA VAL A 461 -24.17 -16.41 -4.93
C VAL A 461 -24.45 -15.12 -5.69
N ALA A 462 -25.71 -14.72 -5.80
CA ALA A 462 -26.09 -13.44 -6.39
C ALA A 462 -25.61 -12.25 -5.56
N PHE A 463 -25.58 -12.37 -4.22
CA PHE A 463 -25.16 -11.29 -3.32
C PHE A 463 -23.80 -10.66 -3.70
N PRO A 464 -22.66 -11.38 -3.80
CA PRO A 464 -21.39 -10.77 -4.17
C PRO A 464 -21.37 -10.20 -5.60
N LEU A 465 -22.20 -10.72 -6.52
CA LEU A 465 -22.27 -10.24 -7.90
C LEU A 465 -23.04 -8.92 -8.03
N PHE A 466 -24.09 -8.71 -7.22
CA PHE A 466 -24.94 -7.51 -7.30
C PHE A 466 -24.65 -6.48 -6.21
N ASN A 467 -24.04 -6.87 -5.09
CA ASN A 467 -23.68 -5.96 -4.01
C ASN A 467 -22.19 -5.65 -4.00
N THR A 468 -21.34 -6.65 -3.74
CA THR A 468 -19.90 -6.43 -3.55
C THR A 468 -19.22 -5.94 -4.83
N LEU A 469 -19.42 -6.64 -5.96
CA LEU A 469 -18.92 -6.23 -7.27
C LEU A 469 -19.40 -4.83 -7.63
N ALA A 470 -20.71 -4.57 -7.55
CA ALA A 470 -21.27 -3.28 -7.93
C ALA A 470 -20.75 -2.12 -7.06
N TYR A 471 -20.47 -2.37 -5.78
CA TYR A 471 -19.96 -1.36 -4.86
C TYR A 471 -18.48 -1.02 -5.11
N HIS A 472 -17.65 -2.01 -5.45
CA HIS A 472 -16.20 -1.81 -5.60
C HIS A 472 -15.71 -1.67 -7.04
N PHE A 473 -16.52 -1.98 -8.06
CA PHE A 473 -16.04 -2.03 -9.44
C PHE A 473 -15.45 -0.70 -9.89
N GLU A 474 -16.16 0.41 -9.71
CA GLU A 474 -15.68 1.72 -10.16
C GLU A 474 -14.41 2.14 -9.42
N SER A 475 -14.34 1.97 -8.08
CA SER A 475 -13.18 2.36 -7.28
C SER A 475 -11.91 1.53 -7.55
N HIS A 476 -12.07 0.32 -8.09
CA HIS A 476 -10.98 -0.62 -8.37
C HIS A 476 -10.64 -0.75 -9.86
N ASP A 477 -11.46 -0.18 -10.73
CA ASP A 477 -11.18 -0.14 -12.15
C ASP A 477 -10.06 0.86 -12.43
N ARG A 478 -8.94 0.35 -12.96
CA ARG A 478 -7.79 1.18 -13.36
C ARG A 478 -7.65 1.29 -14.87
N ARG A 479 -8.65 0.86 -15.64
CA ARG A 479 -8.65 1.00 -17.10
C ARG A 479 -8.42 2.44 -17.49
N GLY A 480 -7.41 2.64 -18.34
CA GLY A 480 -7.05 3.97 -18.82
C GLY A 480 -6.27 4.82 -17.82
N ASP A 481 -6.03 4.38 -16.57
CA ASP A 481 -5.18 5.14 -15.64
C ASP A 481 -3.70 5.03 -16.03
N VAL A 482 -3.23 6.03 -16.77
CA VAL A 482 -1.83 6.21 -17.18
C VAL A 482 -1.19 7.41 -16.50
N VAL A 483 -1.84 7.97 -15.47
CA VAL A 483 -1.47 9.27 -14.89
C VAL A 483 -0.08 9.21 -14.27
N ALA A 484 0.26 8.15 -13.53
CA ALA A 484 1.59 8.00 -12.92
C ALA A 484 2.72 7.92 -13.96
N PHE A 485 2.46 7.29 -15.12
CA PHE A 485 3.41 7.26 -16.23
C PHE A 485 3.61 8.67 -16.81
N ASP A 486 2.53 9.38 -17.13
CA ASP A 486 2.61 10.73 -17.71
C ASP A 486 3.22 11.72 -16.71
N TYR A 487 2.90 11.58 -15.43
CA TYR A 487 3.52 12.31 -14.34
C TYR A 487 5.03 12.16 -14.29
N ALA A 488 5.51 10.92 -14.31
CA ALA A 488 6.94 10.64 -14.35
C ALA A 488 7.61 11.16 -15.61
N TYR A 489 6.96 10.97 -16.77
CA TYR A 489 7.44 11.45 -18.05
C TYR A 489 7.60 12.98 -18.05
N ASN A 490 6.61 13.70 -17.53
CA ASN A 490 6.60 15.15 -17.51
C ASN A 490 7.70 15.71 -16.58
N ILE A 491 7.88 15.15 -15.39
CA ILE A 491 8.96 15.55 -14.46
C ILE A 491 10.34 15.33 -15.08
N LEU A 492 10.58 14.16 -15.68
CA LEU A 492 11.86 13.88 -16.34
C LEU A 492 12.10 14.86 -17.49
N ASN A 493 11.07 15.19 -18.27
CA ASN A 493 11.16 16.13 -19.38
C ASN A 493 11.22 17.60 -18.99
N SER A 494 10.94 17.96 -17.73
CA SER A 494 11.25 19.30 -17.21
C SER A 494 12.76 19.57 -17.15
N CYS A 495 13.57 18.51 -17.05
CA CYS A 495 15.01 18.64 -16.88
C CYS A 495 15.72 18.78 -18.21
N GLU A 496 16.69 19.69 -18.29
CA GLU A 496 17.68 19.71 -19.36
C GLU A 496 18.56 18.45 -19.38
N LYS A 497 19.29 18.25 -20.49
CA LYS A 497 20.17 17.10 -20.68
C LYS A 497 21.23 17.04 -19.58
N ASP A 498 21.47 15.83 -19.07
CA ASP A 498 22.43 15.54 -17.98
C ASP A 498 22.11 16.26 -16.65
N GLY A 499 20.89 16.81 -16.52
CA GLY A 499 20.42 17.52 -15.34
C GLY A 499 20.17 16.61 -14.15
N MET A 500 20.01 17.22 -12.97
CA MET A 500 19.71 16.54 -11.71
C MET A 500 18.40 17.05 -11.15
N ILE A 501 17.54 16.17 -10.66
CA ILE A 501 16.27 16.55 -10.03
C ILE A 501 16.12 15.97 -8.63
N PHE A 502 15.88 16.84 -7.66
CA PHE A 502 15.54 16.44 -6.30
C PHE A 502 14.06 16.10 -6.19
N THR A 503 13.74 14.93 -5.67
CA THR A 503 12.39 14.42 -5.40
C THR A 503 12.17 14.23 -3.90
N ASN A 504 10.93 14.10 -3.45
CA ASN A 504 10.56 14.12 -2.04
C ASN A 504 10.39 12.71 -1.42
N GLY A 505 9.85 11.73 -2.16
CA GLY A 505 9.54 10.41 -1.63
C GLY A 505 9.10 9.37 -2.66
N ASP A 506 8.24 8.43 -2.25
CA ASP A 506 7.95 7.22 -3.03
C ASP A 506 7.19 7.55 -4.34
N ASN A 507 6.08 8.28 -4.22
CA ASN A 507 5.17 8.59 -5.35
C ASN A 507 5.79 9.50 -6.43
N ASP A 508 6.85 10.25 -6.11
CA ASP A 508 7.55 11.09 -7.08
C ASP A 508 8.90 10.51 -7.53
N THR A 509 9.38 9.42 -6.93
CA THR A 509 10.66 8.80 -7.29
C THR A 509 10.47 7.46 -7.99
N PHE A 510 9.61 6.58 -7.48
CA PHE A 510 9.48 5.22 -7.99
C PHE A 510 8.94 5.16 -9.43
N PRO A 511 7.95 5.96 -9.84
CA PRO A 511 7.57 6.06 -11.25
C PRO A 511 8.71 6.55 -12.15
N LEU A 512 9.55 7.48 -11.68
CA LEU A 512 10.72 7.99 -12.43
C LEU A 512 11.74 6.88 -12.65
N TRP A 513 12.11 6.15 -11.59
CA TRP A 513 13.01 5.00 -11.69
C TRP A 513 12.45 3.92 -12.62
N CYS A 514 11.13 3.67 -12.60
CA CYS A 514 10.49 2.76 -13.55
C CYS A 514 10.67 3.23 -14.99
N LEU A 515 10.37 4.49 -15.29
CA LEU A 515 10.53 5.04 -16.64
C LEU A 515 11.98 5.00 -17.12
N GLN A 516 12.94 5.28 -16.24
CA GLN A 516 14.35 5.18 -16.57
C GLN A 516 14.73 3.71 -16.81
N GLU A 517 14.53 2.85 -15.82
CA GLU A 517 15.13 1.51 -15.82
C GLU A 517 14.34 0.45 -16.57
N ALA A 518 13.02 0.57 -16.67
CA ALA A 518 12.17 -0.35 -17.42
C ALA A 518 11.86 0.15 -18.84
N TYR A 519 11.68 1.47 -19.03
CA TYR A 519 11.31 2.05 -20.32
C TYR A 519 12.47 2.73 -21.08
N GLY A 520 13.61 3.00 -20.44
CA GLY A 520 14.74 3.66 -21.07
C GLY A 520 14.56 5.16 -21.32
N ILE A 521 13.60 5.80 -20.64
CA ILE A 521 13.27 7.21 -20.84
C ILE A 521 14.15 8.08 -19.94
N ARG A 522 14.81 9.09 -20.54
CA ARG A 522 15.60 10.10 -19.83
C ARG A 522 16.60 9.53 -18.82
N LYS A 523 17.34 8.48 -19.22
CA LYS A 523 18.45 7.92 -18.42
C LYS A 523 19.60 8.90 -18.18
N ASP A 524 19.63 10.02 -18.90
CA ASP A 524 20.58 11.12 -18.70
C ASP A 524 20.30 11.94 -17.42
N VAL A 525 19.06 11.94 -16.93
CA VAL A 525 18.67 12.74 -15.74
C VAL A 525 19.01 11.98 -14.46
N ARG A 526 19.70 12.62 -13.52
CA ARG A 526 19.98 12.04 -12.20
C ARG A 526 18.83 12.35 -11.25
N VAL A 527 18.13 11.32 -10.77
CA VAL A 527 17.03 11.46 -9.80
C VAL A 527 17.58 11.32 -8.38
N VAL A 528 17.38 12.35 -7.56
CA VAL A 528 17.92 12.45 -6.19
C VAL A 528 16.78 12.51 -5.18
N ASN A 529 16.50 11.40 -4.50
CA ASN A 529 15.43 11.30 -3.51
C ASN A 529 15.87 11.89 -2.16
N LEU A 530 15.20 12.95 -1.70
CA LEU A 530 15.53 13.66 -0.47
C LEU A 530 15.26 12.85 0.81
N SER A 531 14.31 11.91 0.79
CA SER A 531 14.10 11.01 1.92
C SER A 531 15.31 10.09 2.11
N LEU A 532 15.83 9.54 1.00
CA LEU A 532 17.03 8.70 0.99
C LEU A 532 18.33 9.50 1.18
N LEU A 533 18.38 10.78 0.80
CA LEU A 533 19.53 11.69 0.98
C LEU A 533 19.87 11.96 2.46
N ASN A 534 19.08 11.44 3.39
CA ASN A 534 19.41 11.41 4.82
C ASN A 534 20.23 10.17 5.23
N THR A 535 20.72 9.38 4.27
CA THR A 535 21.46 8.14 4.53
C THR A 535 22.81 8.15 3.82
N ASP A 536 23.84 7.62 4.49
CA ASP A 536 25.21 7.57 3.98
C ASP A 536 25.36 6.69 2.73
N TRP A 537 24.71 5.52 2.72
CA TRP A 537 24.74 4.61 1.57
C TRP A 537 24.22 5.25 0.28
N TYR A 538 23.15 6.06 0.37
CA TYR A 538 22.57 6.71 -0.80
C TYR A 538 23.44 7.87 -1.27
N ILE A 539 24.00 8.65 -0.34
CA ILE A 539 24.97 9.71 -0.68
C ILE A 539 26.18 9.11 -1.42
N LEU A 540 26.72 7.99 -0.93
CA LEU A 540 27.83 7.28 -1.59
C LEU A 540 27.42 6.73 -2.95
N GLN A 541 26.21 6.17 -3.10
CA GLN A 541 25.71 5.70 -4.39
C GLN A 541 25.60 6.84 -5.41
N LEU A 542 25.03 7.98 -5.00
CA LEU A 542 24.91 9.17 -5.84
C LEU A 542 26.29 9.65 -6.33
N LYS A 543 27.25 9.75 -5.41
CA LYS A 543 28.61 10.19 -5.71
C LYS A 543 29.37 9.21 -6.61
N ASN A 544 29.44 7.94 -6.19
CA ASN A 544 30.38 6.96 -6.76
C ASN A 544 29.81 6.20 -7.95
N GLN A 545 28.49 6.04 -8.04
CA GLN A 545 27.83 5.28 -9.12
C GLN A 545 27.07 6.17 -10.10
N MET A 546 26.37 7.20 -9.60
CA MET A 546 25.55 8.08 -10.45
C MET A 546 26.28 9.34 -10.92
N GLY A 547 27.50 9.58 -10.43
CA GLY A 547 28.32 10.72 -10.82
C GLY A 547 27.74 12.07 -10.41
N VAL A 548 26.97 12.12 -9.32
CA VAL A 548 26.50 13.39 -8.73
C VAL A 548 27.72 14.10 -8.12
N PRO A 549 28.01 15.36 -8.53
CA PRO A 549 29.17 16.08 -8.02
C PRO A 549 29.12 16.27 -6.51
N MET A 550 30.19 15.90 -5.80
CA MET A 550 30.35 16.11 -4.36
C MET A 550 31.85 16.24 -4.02
N ASP A 551 32.23 17.35 -3.36
CA ASP A 551 33.58 17.61 -2.87
C ASP A 551 33.75 17.08 -1.43
N LEU A 552 33.45 15.80 -1.23
CA LEU A 552 33.52 15.12 0.06
C LEU A 552 34.30 13.81 -0.09
N GLU A 553 35.17 13.50 0.87
CA GLU A 553 35.80 12.18 0.96
C GLU A 553 34.78 11.13 1.43
N ASP A 554 34.98 9.86 1.07
CA ASP A 554 34.05 8.79 1.47
C ASP A 554 33.98 8.65 3.01
N ASP A 555 35.09 8.91 3.71
CA ASP A 555 35.15 8.88 5.17
C ASP A 555 34.42 10.07 5.84
N GLN A 556 34.13 11.14 5.08
CA GLN A 556 33.25 12.24 5.52
C GLN A 556 31.77 11.89 5.40
N ILE A 557 31.43 10.86 4.62
CA ILE A 557 30.06 10.45 4.33
C ILE A 557 29.69 9.17 5.08
N LYS A 558 30.56 8.16 5.08
CA LYS A 558 30.28 6.81 5.58
C LYS A 558 30.12 6.78 7.09
N TRP A 559 28.96 6.33 7.57
CA TRP A 559 28.69 6.31 9.01
C TRP A 559 29.25 5.07 9.68
N VAL A 560 29.93 5.27 10.80
CA VAL A 560 30.40 4.22 11.69
C VAL A 560 29.70 4.32 13.04
N LYS A 561 29.50 3.16 13.67
CA LYS A 561 28.96 3.11 15.03
C LYS A 561 30.03 3.61 15.99
N PHE A 562 29.64 4.50 16.90
CA PHE A 562 30.50 4.94 18.01
C PHE A 562 29.72 4.81 19.32
N ARG A 563 30.47 4.70 20.42
CA ARG A 563 29.90 4.75 21.77
C ARG A 563 30.20 6.12 22.37
N ASP A 564 29.17 6.83 22.80
CA ASP A 564 29.34 8.12 23.48
C ASP A 564 29.84 7.93 24.92
N ALA A 565 30.15 9.04 25.60
CA ALA A 565 30.67 9.02 26.97
C ALA A 565 29.66 8.46 28.00
N GLN A 566 28.37 8.48 27.66
CA GLN A 566 27.27 7.94 28.48
C GLN A 566 27.01 6.45 28.17
N GLY A 567 27.78 5.86 27.25
CA GLY A 567 27.65 4.47 26.84
C GLY A 567 26.58 4.21 25.77
N ASN A 568 25.90 5.24 25.26
CA ASN A 568 24.94 5.09 24.17
C ASN A 568 25.66 4.84 22.86
N ILE A 569 25.04 4.05 21.98
CA ILE A 569 25.58 3.77 20.64
C ILE A 569 24.94 4.73 19.65
N GLY A 570 25.75 5.57 19.02
CA GLY A 570 25.36 6.44 17.92
C GLY A 570 26.00 6.03 16.59
N SER A 571 25.62 6.70 15.51
CA SER A 571 26.26 6.59 14.20
C SER A 571 26.66 7.98 13.71
N ARG A 572 27.87 8.11 13.16
CA ARG A 572 28.38 9.35 12.54
C ARG A 572 29.50 9.04 11.55
N PRO A 573 29.84 9.94 10.63
CA PRO A 573 31.04 9.83 9.79
C PRO A 573 32.35 9.66 10.56
N LEU A 574 33.39 9.15 9.90
CA LEU A 574 34.72 8.97 10.49
C LEU A 574 35.43 10.30 10.73
N ILE A 575 35.31 11.21 9.77
CA ILE A 575 35.94 12.53 9.81
C ILE A 575 34.91 13.64 9.64
N ILE A 576 35.23 14.79 10.22
CA ILE A 576 34.40 15.99 10.15
C ILE A 576 34.55 16.66 8.78
N ILE A 577 33.56 17.48 8.44
CA ILE A 577 33.58 18.40 7.32
C ILE A 577 33.68 19.83 7.84
N TYR A 578 34.26 20.71 7.03
CA TYR A 578 34.07 22.15 7.19
C TYR A 578 32.86 22.57 6.36
N ASP A 579 31.74 22.86 7.02
CA ASP A 579 30.53 23.35 6.35
C ASP A 579 30.72 24.83 5.96
N LYS A 580 31.02 25.07 4.69
CA LYS A 580 31.24 26.42 4.13
C LYS A 580 30.03 27.34 4.26
N VAL A 581 28.81 26.80 4.25
CA VAL A 581 27.56 27.60 4.33
C VAL A 581 27.35 28.11 5.75
N ARG A 582 27.62 27.25 6.74
CA ARG A 582 27.38 27.57 8.16
C ARG A 582 28.63 28.07 8.89
N GLY A 583 29.81 27.90 8.31
CA GLY A 583 31.10 28.31 8.86
C GLY A 583 31.52 27.52 10.10
N VAL A 584 31.22 26.21 10.13
CA VAL A 584 31.47 25.35 11.30
C VAL A 584 32.03 23.99 10.89
N ASP A 585 32.92 23.45 11.72
CA ASP A 585 33.37 22.07 11.61
C ASP A 585 32.38 21.13 12.32
N HIS A 586 31.88 20.13 11.63
CA HIS A 586 31.00 19.13 12.23
C HIS A 586 31.04 17.78 11.49
N TYR A 587 30.48 16.77 12.13
CA TYR A 587 30.14 15.51 11.46
C TYR A 587 28.91 15.71 10.57
N LEU A 588 28.92 15.15 9.37
CA LEU A 588 27.80 15.20 8.43
C LEU A 588 26.61 14.35 8.95
N VAL A 589 25.88 14.92 9.91
CA VAL A 589 24.71 14.35 10.61
C VAL A 589 23.65 15.44 10.81
N PRO A 590 22.39 15.08 11.10
CA PRO A 590 21.39 16.09 11.49
C PRO A 590 21.87 16.90 12.70
N MET A 591 21.77 18.23 12.62
CA MET A 591 22.32 19.12 13.65
C MET A 591 21.34 20.22 14.06
N ARG A 592 21.49 20.72 15.29
CA ARG A 592 20.82 21.94 15.75
C ARG A 592 21.77 23.12 15.57
N PHE A 593 21.38 24.10 14.78
CA PHE A 593 22.18 25.26 14.41
C PHE A 593 21.57 26.56 14.92
N ARG A 594 22.28 27.28 15.80
CA ARG A 594 21.78 28.50 16.47
C ARG A 594 20.42 28.26 17.16
N GLU A 595 19.83 29.27 17.79
CA GLU A 595 18.64 29.14 18.65
C GLU A 595 17.47 28.35 18.02
N GLY A 596 17.42 27.04 18.29
CA GLY A 596 16.26 26.20 17.93
C GLY A 596 16.13 25.74 16.47
N VAL A 597 17.00 26.16 15.53
CA VAL A 597 16.87 25.74 14.13
C VAL A 597 17.51 24.35 13.95
N ASN A 598 16.71 23.36 13.54
CA ASN A 598 17.21 22.03 13.20
C ASN A 598 17.48 21.95 11.69
N VAL A 599 18.67 21.49 11.33
CA VAL A 599 19.10 21.33 9.93
C VAL A 599 19.17 19.83 9.63
N ARG A 600 18.45 19.41 8.59
CA ARG A 600 18.45 18.00 8.16
C ARG A 600 19.72 17.66 7.39
N LEU A 601 20.07 16.37 7.36
CA LEU A 601 21.20 15.92 6.55
C LEU A 601 20.96 16.18 5.07
N ALA A 602 19.77 15.89 4.55
CA ALA A 602 19.43 16.16 3.15
C ALA A 602 19.59 17.66 2.77
N GLU A 603 19.29 18.59 3.68
CA GLU A 603 19.47 20.03 3.45
C GLU A 603 20.96 20.40 3.32
N GLN A 604 21.80 19.84 4.18
CA GLN A 604 23.26 20.00 4.08
C GLN A 604 23.76 19.41 2.76
N MET A 605 23.26 18.24 2.35
CA MET A 605 23.69 17.59 1.11
C MET A 605 23.25 18.32 -0.15
N ILE A 606 22.07 18.93 -0.18
CA ILE A 606 21.65 19.82 -1.27
C ILE A 606 22.72 20.89 -1.50
N GLU A 607 23.18 21.52 -0.42
CA GLU A 607 24.18 22.59 -0.47
C GLU A 607 25.52 22.08 -0.98
N GLN A 608 25.99 20.94 -0.45
CA GLN A 608 27.24 20.32 -0.90
C GLN A 608 27.20 19.94 -2.38
N ILE A 609 26.10 19.36 -2.85
CA ILE A 609 25.92 18.97 -4.26
C ILE A 609 25.93 20.20 -5.16
N ILE A 610 25.17 21.25 -4.82
CA ILE A 610 25.10 22.47 -5.64
C ILE A 610 26.47 23.16 -5.71
N MET A 611 27.18 23.27 -4.59
CA MET A 611 28.51 23.87 -4.55
C MET A 611 29.53 23.08 -5.36
N ALA A 612 29.60 21.76 -5.17
CA ALA A 612 30.54 20.89 -5.89
C ALA A 612 30.20 20.78 -7.39
N ASN A 613 28.91 20.88 -7.75
CA ASN A 613 28.47 20.90 -9.13
C ASN A 613 29.01 22.13 -9.89
N ASN A 614 29.19 23.28 -9.22
CA ASN A 614 29.72 24.51 -9.80
C ASN A 614 29.12 24.85 -11.19
N TRP A 615 27.79 24.73 -11.29
CA TRP A 615 27.00 24.95 -12.51
C TRP A 615 27.36 24.06 -13.71
N ARG A 616 28.06 22.94 -13.50
CA ARG A 616 28.40 21.96 -14.54
C ARG A 616 27.16 21.28 -15.12
N TYR A 617 26.23 20.89 -14.25
CA TYR A 617 24.95 20.28 -14.62
C TYR A 617 23.78 21.14 -14.14
N PRO A 618 22.69 21.25 -14.92
CA PRO A 618 21.45 21.86 -14.44
C PRO A 618 20.91 21.15 -13.20
N VAL A 619 20.45 21.92 -12.21
CA VAL A 619 19.90 21.38 -10.96
C VAL A 619 18.45 21.81 -10.82
N TYR A 620 17.57 20.87 -10.51
CA TYR A 620 16.14 21.08 -10.37
C TYR A 620 15.63 20.50 -9.06
N PHE A 621 14.54 21.06 -8.55
CA PHE A 621 13.66 20.39 -7.59
C PHE A 621 12.34 20.06 -8.28
N SER A 622 11.80 18.88 -8.04
CA SER A 622 10.40 18.64 -8.37
C SER A 622 9.52 19.61 -7.58
N VAL A 623 8.46 20.11 -8.21
CA VAL A 623 7.44 20.95 -7.56
C VAL A 623 6.81 20.29 -6.32
N THR A 624 6.87 18.96 -6.20
CA THR A 624 6.42 18.21 -5.01
C THR A 624 7.30 18.37 -3.79
N VAL A 625 8.56 18.82 -3.96
CA VAL A 625 9.45 19.08 -2.83
C VAL A 625 8.94 20.32 -2.10
N PRO A 626 8.54 20.24 -0.83
CA PRO A 626 8.05 21.41 -0.10
C PRO A 626 9.16 22.44 0.09
N GLY A 627 8.84 23.73 0.09
CA GLY A 627 9.83 24.81 0.22
C GLY A 627 10.71 24.70 1.49
N SER A 628 10.19 24.09 2.55
CA SER A 628 10.93 23.80 3.78
C SER A 628 12.02 22.74 3.62
N ALA A 629 11.95 21.88 2.60
CA ALA A 629 12.92 20.83 2.32
C ALA A 629 13.94 21.20 1.23
N ARG A 630 13.92 22.43 0.72
CA ARG A 630 14.81 22.90 -0.36
C ARG A 630 16.09 23.58 0.15
N GLY A 631 16.32 23.56 1.47
CA GLY A 631 17.49 24.18 2.11
C GLY A 631 17.63 25.68 1.77
N THR A 632 18.87 26.14 1.63
CA THR A 632 19.19 27.52 1.19
C THR A 632 18.88 27.76 -0.29
N ALA A 633 18.84 26.71 -1.12
CA ALA A 633 18.52 26.81 -2.55
C ALA A 633 17.13 27.41 -2.81
N ARG A 634 16.21 27.39 -1.83
CA ARG A 634 14.84 27.93 -1.94
C ARG A 634 14.73 29.38 -2.44
N LYS A 635 15.79 30.18 -2.27
CA LYS A 635 15.88 31.59 -2.69
C LYS A 635 16.35 31.78 -4.13
N TYR A 636 16.81 30.70 -4.75
CA TYR A 636 17.52 30.69 -6.03
C TYR A 636 16.76 29.81 -7.03
N LEU A 637 15.43 29.81 -6.97
CA LEU A 637 14.58 28.90 -7.73
C LEU A 637 13.72 29.67 -8.72
N ARG A 638 13.86 29.29 -9.99
CA ARG A 638 12.97 29.74 -11.05
C ARG A 638 12.17 28.55 -11.57
N ALA A 639 10.86 28.67 -11.61
CA ALA A 639 10.01 27.59 -12.08
C ALA A 639 10.09 27.43 -13.61
N GLU A 640 10.26 26.19 -14.05
CA GLU A 640 10.20 25.75 -15.44
C GLU A 640 9.17 24.60 -15.51
N ALA A 641 7.89 24.99 -15.51
CA ALA A 641 6.78 24.07 -15.28
C ALA A 641 7.00 23.20 -14.01
N MET A 642 7.11 21.87 -14.13
CA MET A 642 7.21 20.97 -12.96
C MET A 642 8.62 20.88 -12.36
N GLY A 643 9.62 21.47 -13.02
CA GLY A 643 10.99 21.56 -12.51
C GLY A 643 11.26 22.96 -11.97
N LEU A 644 11.66 23.06 -10.71
CA LEU A 644 12.15 24.30 -10.11
C LEU A 644 13.65 24.37 -10.30
N LYS A 645 14.11 25.10 -11.32
CA LYS A 645 15.52 25.20 -11.67
C LYS A 645 16.27 26.08 -10.69
N VAL A 646 17.42 25.59 -10.21
CA VAL A 646 18.35 26.39 -9.41
C VAL A 646 19.12 27.32 -10.34
N VAL A 647 19.13 28.62 -10.03
CA VAL A 647 19.80 29.68 -10.81
C VAL A 647 20.82 30.44 -9.94
N PRO A 648 21.83 31.09 -10.52
CA PRO A 648 22.91 31.72 -9.74
C PRO A 648 22.52 33.02 -9.02
N GLN A 649 21.37 33.61 -9.36
CA GLN A 649 20.89 34.87 -8.80
C GLN A 649 19.68 34.61 -7.90
N GLU A 650 19.54 35.39 -6.83
CA GLU A 650 18.35 35.33 -5.98
C GLU A 650 17.13 35.72 -6.82
N THR A 651 16.09 34.90 -6.74
CA THR A 651 14.86 35.02 -7.53
C THR A 651 13.74 35.55 -6.67
N GLU A 652 12.80 36.26 -7.28
CA GLU A 652 11.58 36.62 -6.56
C GLU A 652 10.76 35.36 -6.23
N PRO A 653 10.05 35.31 -5.08
CA PRO A 653 9.21 34.18 -4.74
C PRO A 653 8.16 33.90 -5.84
N GLY A 654 8.24 32.73 -6.46
CA GLY A 654 7.32 32.33 -7.53
C GLY A 654 7.72 32.82 -8.93
N GLU A 655 8.95 33.29 -9.11
CA GLU A 655 9.49 33.61 -10.43
C GLU A 655 9.46 32.40 -11.38
N ILE A 656 9.05 32.63 -12.63
CA ILE A 656 8.95 31.58 -13.65
C ILE A 656 9.71 31.96 -14.92
N GLU A 657 10.22 30.94 -15.63
CA GLU A 657 10.71 31.10 -17.00
C GLU A 657 9.56 30.86 -17.99
N VAL A 658 9.03 31.96 -18.55
CA VAL A 658 7.78 31.95 -19.34
C VAL A 658 7.86 31.04 -20.56
N GLU A 659 8.91 31.17 -21.38
CA GLU A 659 8.98 30.42 -22.65
C GLU A 659 9.22 28.92 -22.42
N SER A 660 10.12 28.58 -21.48
CA SER A 660 10.36 27.18 -21.10
C SER A 660 9.08 26.55 -20.55
N THR A 661 8.38 27.26 -19.65
CA THR A 661 7.11 26.80 -19.06
C THR A 661 6.03 26.61 -20.11
N ARG A 662 5.85 27.57 -21.03
CA ARG A 662 4.91 27.49 -22.16
C ARG A 662 5.17 26.23 -23.00
N ARG A 663 6.40 26.06 -23.48
CA ARG A 663 6.79 24.92 -24.33
C ARG A 663 6.59 23.58 -23.61
N LEU A 664 6.98 23.49 -22.33
CA LEU A 664 6.82 22.28 -21.54
C LEU A 664 5.33 21.92 -21.41
N LEU A 665 4.51 22.86 -20.94
CA LEU A 665 3.08 22.64 -20.70
C LEU A 665 2.29 22.38 -21.98
N LEU A 666 2.54 23.13 -23.05
CA LEU A 666 1.71 23.10 -24.25
C LEU A 666 2.18 22.12 -25.33
N GLU A 667 3.48 21.82 -25.38
CA GLU A 667 4.09 21.07 -26.49
C GLU A 667 4.77 19.76 -26.06
N THR A 668 5.22 19.66 -24.81
CA THR A 668 6.00 18.50 -24.33
C THR A 668 5.22 17.56 -23.42
N TYR A 669 4.44 18.13 -22.49
CA TYR A 669 3.78 17.36 -21.45
C TYR A 669 2.61 16.53 -21.97
N ARG A 670 2.37 15.43 -21.27
CA ARG A 670 1.27 14.51 -21.53
C ARG A 670 0.24 14.57 -20.41
N TYR A 671 -1.03 14.59 -20.76
CA TYR A 671 -2.15 14.71 -19.83
C TYR A 671 -3.19 13.61 -20.06
N ARG A 672 -2.74 12.43 -20.53
CA ARG A 672 -3.67 11.38 -20.95
C ARG A 672 -4.55 10.98 -19.78
N SER A 673 -5.81 10.75 -20.09
CA SER A 673 -6.86 10.34 -19.15
C SER A 673 -7.27 11.39 -18.12
N LEU A 674 -6.52 12.47 -17.86
CA LEU A 674 -6.87 13.47 -16.84
C LEU A 674 -8.21 14.16 -17.11
N ASN A 675 -8.58 14.36 -18.37
CA ASN A 675 -9.86 14.94 -18.78
C ASN A 675 -10.99 13.92 -18.98
N ASP A 676 -10.72 12.62 -18.84
CA ASP A 676 -11.72 11.58 -18.99
C ASP A 676 -12.39 11.28 -17.62
N PRO A 677 -13.69 11.56 -17.44
CA PRO A 677 -14.39 11.25 -16.20
C PRO A 677 -14.69 9.74 -16.04
N GLN A 678 -14.58 8.95 -17.11
CA GLN A 678 -14.78 7.49 -17.06
C GLN A 678 -13.55 6.74 -16.55
N VAL A 679 -12.39 7.39 -16.53
CA VAL A 679 -11.19 6.85 -15.89
C VAL A 679 -11.23 7.19 -14.41
N ASN A 680 -11.48 6.18 -13.57
CA ASN A 680 -11.43 6.30 -12.13
C ASN A 680 -10.03 6.76 -11.68
N LYS A 681 -10.00 7.87 -10.93
CA LYS A 681 -8.80 8.38 -10.28
C LYS A 681 -9.13 8.59 -8.82
N ASN A 682 -8.39 7.91 -7.97
CA ASN A 682 -8.49 8.10 -6.54
C ASN A 682 -7.96 9.48 -6.11
N GLU A 683 -8.20 9.80 -4.84
CA GLU A 683 -7.84 11.10 -4.26
C GLU A 683 -6.34 11.39 -4.31
N ASN A 684 -5.49 10.37 -4.23
CA ASN A 684 -4.03 10.53 -4.38
C ASN A 684 -3.63 10.94 -5.80
N VAL A 685 -4.22 10.30 -6.83
CA VAL A 685 -3.95 10.63 -8.24
C VAL A 685 -4.41 12.06 -8.54
N VAL A 686 -5.63 12.42 -8.13
CA VAL A 686 -6.17 13.78 -8.32
C VAL A 686 -5.33 14.81 -7.57
N GLY A 687 -5.00 14.53 -6.30
CA GLY A 687 -4.17 15.39 -5.48
C GLY A 687 -2.79 15.65 -6.10
N LEU A 688 -2.11 14.61 -6.59
CA LEU A 688 -0.83 14.76 -7.29
C LEU A 688 -0.97 15.49 -8.63
N ALA A 689 -2.08 15.30 -9.36
CA ALA A 689 -2.33 15.97 -10.64
C ALA A 689 -2.60 17.48 -10.50
N THR A 690 -2.95 17.98 -9.31
CA THR A 690 -3.14 19.43 -9.07
C THR A 690 -1.88 20.26 -9.36
N VAL A 691 -0.69 19.64 -9.36
CA VAL A 691 0.55 20.35 -9.68
C VAL A 691 0.60 20.86 -11.12
N TYR A 692 -0.17 20.28 -12.05
CA TYR A 692 -0.23 20.74 -13.43
C TYR A 692 -0.96 22.07 -13.59
N PRO A 693 -2.26 22.19 -13.23
CA PRO A 693 -3.01 23.43 -13.44
C PRO A 693 -2.41 24.61 -12.67
N GLU A 694 -1.73 24.38 -11.54
CA GLU A 694 -0.96 25.40 -10.84
C GLU A 694 0.13 26.04 -11.72
N ARG A 695 0.79 25.27 -12.60
CA ARG A 695 1.79 25.83 -13.53
C ARG A 695 1.15 26.63 -14.67
N PHE A 696 -0.05 26.23 -15.11
CA PHE A 696 -0.83 27.03 -16.06
C PHE A 696 -1.28 28.35 -15.45
N LEU A 697 -1.68 28.35 -14.17
CA LEU A 697 -2.05 29.55 -13.43
C LEU A 697 -0.87 30.51 -13.31
N GLU A 698 0.31 30.01 -12.95
CA GLU A 698 1.54 30.80 -12.91
C GLU A 698 1.89 31.40 -14.28
N LEU A 699 1.82 30.59 -15.35
CA LEU A 699 2.08 31.07 -16.71
C LEU A 699 1.06 32.14 -17.16
N ALA A 700 -0.23 31.92 -16.90
CA ALA A 700 -1.27 32.89 -17.22
C ALA A 700 -1.07 34.20 -16.44
N LYS A 701 -0.70 34.13 -15.16
CA LYS A 701 -0.37 35.31 -14.37
C LYS A 701 0.80 36.08 -14.97
N ALA A 702 1.87 35.39 -15.37
CA ALA A 702 3.03 36.04 -16.00
C ALA A 702 2.69 36.71 -17.34
N TYR A 703 1.80 36.12 -18.15
CA TYR A 703 1.31 36.79 -19.36
C TYR A 703 0.52 38.06 -19.05
N ARG A 704 -0.35 38.04 -18.04
CA ARG A 704 -1.10 39.23 -17.62
C ARG A 704 -0.18 40.36 -17.14
N GLU A 705 0.85 40.02 -16.36
CA GLU A 705 1.84 41.00 -15.90
C GLU A 705 2.60 41.67 -17.06
N LYS A 706 2.70 41.00 -18.21
CA LYS A 706 3.26 41.55 -19.46
C LYS A 706 2.24 42.24 -20.37
N GLY A 707 0.96 42.26 -20.00
CA GLY A 707 -0.14 42.79 -20.83
C GLY A 707 -0.57 41.86 -21.97
N GLU A 708 -0.16 40.60 -21.95
CA GLU A 708 -0.47 39.58 -22.96
C GLU A 708 -1.74 38.79 -22.59
N ASP A 709 -2.82 39.53 -22.37
CA ASP A 709 -4.06 39.01 -21.80
C ASP A 709 -4.71 37.87 -22.62
N GLN A 710 -4.61 37.93 -23.95
CA GLN A 710 -5.12 36.86 -24.82
C GLN A 710 -4.40 35.52 -24.56
N LEU A 711 -3.07 35.55 -24.39
CA LEU A 711 -2.28 34.36 -24.09
C LEU A 711 -2.61 33.80 -22.69
N ALA A 712 -2.87 34.68 -21.73
CA ALA A 712 -3.34 34.26 -20.40
C ALA A 712 -4.66 33.48 -20.48
N VAL A 713 -5.63 34.00 -21.23
CA VAL A 713 -6.94 33.33 -21.44
C VAL A 713 -6.77 31.98 -22.16
N GLU A 714 -5.98 31.94 -23.22
CA GLU A 714 -5.72 30.70 -23.98
C GLU A 714 -5.04 29.64 -23.09
N THR A 715 -4.10 30.06 -22.24
CA THR A 715 -3.41 29.19 -21.28
C THR A 715 -4.37 28.59 -20.25
N LEU A 716 -5.28 29.40 -19.69
CA LEU A 716 -6.28 28.92 -18.73
C LEU A 716 -7.29 27.97 -19.40
N LYS A 717 -7.72 28.29 -20.63
CA LYS A 717 -8.60 27.40 -21.42
C LYS A 717 -7.94 26.06 -21.73
N ALA A 718 -6.64 26.05 -22.05
CA ALA A 718 -5.88 24.81 -22.24
C ALA A 718 -5.84 23.97 -20.95
N SER A 719 -5.57 24.60 -19.81
CA SER A 719 -5.60 23.97 -18.48
C SER A 719 -6.96 23.31 -18.19
N ILE A 720 -8.07 24.04 -18.40
CA ILE A 720 -9.44 23.56 -18.23
C ILE A 720 -9.77 22.39 -19.16
N ASN A 721 -9.24 22.40 -20.38
CA ASN A 721 -9.48 21.35 -21.36
C ASN A 721 -8.78 20.03 -20.98
N TRP A 722 -7.55 20.12 -20.48
CA TRP A 722 -6.74 18.94 -20.14
C TRP A 722 -6.96 18.44 -18.72
N ILE A 723 -7.22 19.31 -17.74
CA ILE A 723 -7.32 18.96 -16.31
C ILE A 723 -8.64 19.52 -15.71
N PRO A 724 -9.82 19.15 -16.23
CA PRO A 724 -11.09 19.81 -15.93
C PRO A 724 -11.55 19.76 -14.46
N LEU A 725 -10.93 18.94 -13.62
CA LEU A 725 -11.36 18.70 -12.24
C LEU A 725 -10.91 19.81 -11.27
N TYR A 726 -9.96 20.66 -11.66
CA TYR A 726 -9.34 21.61 -10.75
C TYR A 726 -10.06 22.96 -10.70
N HIS A 727 -10.67 23.31 -9.57
CA HIS A 727 -11.48 24.53 -9.43
C HIS A 727 -10.75 25.86 -9.77
N GLN A 728 -9.51 26.03 -9.33
CA GLN A 728 -8.86 27.36 -9.31
C GLN A 728 -8.65 27.96 -10.71
N HIS A 729 -8.49 27.13 -11.76
CA HIS A 729 -8.35 27.67 -13.12
C HIS A 729 -9.66 28.24 -13.71
N TYR A 730 -10.82 27.77 -13.22
CA TYR A 730 -12.12 28.32 -13.62
C TYR A 730 -12.31 29.66 -12.95
N ILE A 731 -11.97 29.74 -11.66
CA ILE A 731 -12.00 30.96 -10.86
C ILE A 731 -11.10 32.02 -11.51
N ALA A 732 -9.84 31.67 -11.80
CA ALA A 732 -8.90 32.62 -12.41
C ALA A 732 -9.38 33.14 -13.77
N LEU A 733 -10.00 32.29 -14.59
CA LEU A 733 -10.55 32.69 -15.89
C LEU A 733 -11.83 33.53 -15.74
N ALA A 734 -12.69 33.21 -14.78
CA ALA A 734 -13.88 33.98 -14.48
C ALA A 734 -13.54 35.37 -13.94
N ASP A 735 -12.57 35.46 -13.03
CA ASP A 735 -12.07 36.72 -12.49
C ASP A 735 -11.47 37.60 -13.60
N TYR A 736 -10.78 36.99 -14.56
CA TYR A 736 -10.30 37.69 -15.75
C TYR A 736 -11.46 38.30 -16.56
N TYR A 737 -12.49 37.53 -16.91
CA TYR A 737 -13.63 38.04 -17.68
C TYR A 737 -14.38 39.14 -16.91
N ARG A 738 -14.58 38.94 -15.61
CA ARG A 738 -15.23 39.92 -14.74
C ARG A 738 -14.44 41.22 -14.65
N SER A 739 -13.10 41.15 -14.57
CA SER A 739 -12.24 42.33 -14.56
C SER A 739 -12.30 43.14 -15.87
N ASN A 740 -12.69 42.50 -16.98
CA ASN A 740 -12.89 43.11 -18.29
C ASN A 740 -14.37 43.47 -18.57
N GLY A 741 -15.26 43.34 -17.59
CA GLY A 741 -16.68 43.68 -17.69
C GLY A 741 -17.58 42.62 -18.33
N ASP A 742 -17.05 41.43 -18.67
CA ASP A 742 -17.83 40.32 -19.23
C ASP A 742 -18.29 39.35 -18.13
N THR A 743 -19.27 39.79 -17.34
CA THR A 743 -19.84 38.98 -16.26
C THR A 743 -20.52 37.71 -16.79
N ALA A 744 -21.12 37.75 -17.98
CA ALA A 744 -21.80 36.61 -18.57
C ALA A 744 -20.83 35.48 -18.92
N ALA A 745 -19.67 35.81 -19.51
CA ALA A 745 -18.62 34.82 -19.74
C ALA A 745 -18.02 34.30 -18.43
N ALA A 746 -17.86 35.15 -17.41
CA ALA A 746 -17.38 34.74 -16.10
C ALA A 746 -18.30 33.68 -15.45
N ASP A 747 -19.60 33.94 -15.42
CA ASP A 747 -20.58 33.02 -14.83
C ASP A 747 -20.67 31.71 -15.64
N SER A 748 -20.62 31.81 -16.98
CA SER A 748 -20.62 30.62 -17.86
C SER A 748 -19.40 29.70 -17.64
N VAL A 749 -18.23 30.27 -17.34
CA VAL A 749 -17.02 29.47 -17.01
C VAL A 749 -17.19 28.73 -15.69
N LEU A 750 -17.73 29.39 -14.66
CA LEU A 750 -17.98 28.76 -13.37
C LEU A 750 -19.03 27.64 -13.48
N ASP A 751 -20.12 27.89 -14.22
CA ASP A 751 -21.15 26.87 -14.51
C ASP A 751 -20.57 25.65 -15.22
N SER A 752 -19.66 25.87 -16.18
CA SER A 752 -18.96 24.78 -16.85
C SER A 752 -18.08 23.97 -15.89
N GLY A 753 -17.42 24.63 -14.92
CA GLY A 753 -16.61 23.95 -13.91
C GLY A 753 -17.48 23.11 -12.99
N ILE A 754 -18.57 23.68 -12.47
CA ILE A 754 -19.55 23.00 -11.61
C ILE A 754 -20.07 21.74 -12.31
N LYS A 755 -20.59 21.88 -13.53
CA LYS A 755 -21.12 20.75 -14.30
C LYS A 755 -20.12 19.62 -14.48
N LYS A 756 -18.85 19.94 -14.77
CA LYS A 756 -17.79 18.94 -14.99
C LYS A 756 -17.41 18.23 -13.69
N ILE A 757 -17.28 18.96 -12.58
CA ILE A 757 -16.96 18.36 -11.29
C ILE A 757 -18.14 17.52 -10.78
N GLU A 758 -19.39 17.95 -10.98
CA GLU A 758 -20.59 17.16 -10.69
C GLU A 758 -20.70 15.88 -11.54
N GLU A 759 -20.32 15.93 -12.82
CA GLU A 759 -20.22 14.73 -13.66
C GLU A 759 -19.20 13.74 -13.09
N TYR A 760 -18.03 14.24 -12.66
CA TYR A 760 -17.01 13.39 -12.05
C TYR A 760 -17.47 12.79 -10.72
N LEU A 761 -18.08 13.60 -9.84
CA LEU A 761 -18.58 13.16 -8.53
C LEU A 761 -19.79 12.22 -8.62
N ARG A 762 -20.53 12.22 -9.74
CA ARG A 762 -21.57 11.20 -9.99
C ARG A 762 -20.99 9.81 -10.16
N ILE A 763 -19.77 9.71 -10.70
CA ILE A 763 -19.05 8.44 -10.89
C ILE A 763 -18.24 8.12 -9.64
N ASN A 764 -17.67 9.14 -8.98
CA ASN A 764 -16.81 9.03 -7.81
C ASN A 764 -17.39 9.79 -6.60
N PRO A 765 -18.51 9.31 -6.01
CA PRO A 765 -19.24 10.06 -4.99
C PRO A 765 -18.48 10.25 -3.67
N ASP A 766 -17.51 9.38 -3.39
CA ASP A 766 -16.75 9.37 -2.13
C ASP A 766 -15.47 10.23 -2.20
N MET A 767 -15.21 10.92 -3.31
CA MET A 767 -14.01 11.75 -3.44
C MET A 767 -14.16 13.10 -2.72
N VAL A 768 -13.50 13.25 -1.57
CA VAL A 768 -13.62 14.43 -0.70
C VAL A 768 -13.01 15.66 -1.36
N LEU A 769 -11.83 15.53 -1.96
CA LEU A 769 -11.15 16.63 -2.67
C LEU A 769 -11.99 17.27 -3.79
N GLY A 770 -12.73 16.49 -4.58
CA GLY A 770 -13.59 17.07 -5.63
C GLY A 770 -14.79 17.81 -5.05
N ARG A 771 -15.32 17.40 -3.90
CA ARG A 771 -16.37 18.15 -3.20
C ARG A 771 -15.85 19.48 -2.67
N GLN A 772 -14.62 19.51 -2.16
CA GLN A 772 -13.96 20.76 -1.80
C GLN A 772 -13.83 21.69 -3.01
N PHE A 773 -13.40 21.17 -4.16
CA PHE A 773 -13.30 21.93 -5.40
C PHE A 773 -14.66 22.46 -5.88
N LEU A 774 -15.72 21.64 -5.83
CA LEU A 774 -17.07 22.04 -6.19
C LEU A 774 -17.60 23.13 -5.26
N ALA A 775 -17.42 22.99 -3.95
CA ALA A 775 -17.82 23.99 -2.98
C ALA A 775 -17.12 25.34 -3.22
N LEU A 776 -15.84 25.33 -3.57
CA LEU A 776 -15.09 26.55 -3.90
C LEU A 776 -15.65 27.24 -5.16
N LEU A 777 -16.12 26.50 -6.17
CA LEU A 777 -16.77 27.10 -7.33
C LEU A 777 -18.10 27.79 -6.97
N HIS A 778 -18.97 27.12 -6.20
CA HIS A 778 -20.22 27.72 -5.72
C HIS A 778 -19.97 28.93 -4.82
N TYR A 779 -18.93 28.88 -3.98
CA TYR A 779 -18.50 30.02 -3.19
C TYR A 779 -18.18 31.23 -4.07
N HIS A 780 -17.46 31.04 -5.18
CA HIS A 780 -17.13 32.09 -6.13
C HIS A 780 -18.35 32.61 -6.93
N GLN A 781 -19.40 31.82 -7.07
CA GLN A 781 -20.71 32.27 -7.58
C GLN A 781 -21.57 33.00 -6.53
N ARG A 782 -21.09 33.10 -5.29
CA ARG A 782 -21.81 33.64 -4.12
C ARG A 782 -22.98 32.78 -3.63
N ASP A 783 -23.00 31.50 -4.01
CA ASP A 783 -23.96 30.50 -3.52
C ASP A 783 -23.47 29.88 -2.21
N PHE A 784 -23.26 30.71 -1.18
CA PHE A 784 -22.61 30.32 0.07
C PHE A 784 -23.33 29.17 0.80
N LEU A 785 -24.66 29.09 0.69
CA LEU A 785 -25.44 28.03 1.32
C LEU A 785 -25.16 26.66 0.67
N VAL A 786 -25.23 26.59 -0.67
CA VAL A 786 -24.93 25.37 -1.45
C VAL A 786 -23.49 24.94 -1.22
N ALA A 787 -22.56 25.90 -1.26
CA ALA A 787 -21.15 25.65 -1.01
C ALA A 787 -20.91 25.04 0.40
N THR A 788 -21.65 25.52 1.40
CA THR A 788 -21.61 24.98 2.77
C THR A 788 -22.19 23.57 2.83
N GLU A 789 -23.34 23.32 2.18
CA GLU A 789 -23.98 21.99 2.13
C GLU A 789 -23.06 20.94 1.48
N ILE A 790 -22.36 21.29 0.40
CA ILE A 790 -21.39 20.40 -0.26
C ILE A 790 -20.22 20.05 0.68
N LEU A 791 -19.71 21.02 1.47
CA LEU A 791 -18.67 20.75 2.45
C LEU A 791 -19.18 19.93 3.64
N GLU A 792 -20.44 20.08 4.03
CA GLU A 792 -21.07 19.20 5.02
C GLU A 792 -21.17 17.76 4.51
N GLU A 793 -21.46 17.57 3.21
CA GLU A 793 -21.37 16.25 2.57
C GLU A 793 -19.94 15.72 2.55
N ALA A 794 -18.97 16.55 2.15
CA ALA A 794 -17.56 16.16 2.17
C ALA A 794 -17.09 15.73 3.57
N TYR A 795 -17.53 16.43 4.61
CA TYR A 795 -17.23 16.09 6.01
C TYR A 795 -17.98 14.83 6.49
N LYS A 796 -19.14 14.50 5.92
CA LYS A 796 -19.84 13.23 6.19
C LYS A 796 -19.11 12.04 5.57
N VAL A 797 -18.52 12.23 4.39
CA VAL A 797 -17.72 11.21 3.70
C VAL A 797 -16.44 10.93 4.49
N ASP A 798 -15.65 11.98 4.78
CA ASP A 798 -14.50 11.87 5.67
C ASP A 798 -14.41 13.08 6.63
N PRO A 799 -14.72 12.89 7.93
CA PRO A 799 -14.61 13.94 8.92
C PRO A 799 -13.18 14.23 9.39
N HIS A 800 -12.19 13.46 8.92
CA HIS A 800 -10.78 13.55 9.32
C HIS A 800 -9.90 14.32 8.33
N VAL A 801 -10.47 14.90 7.28
CA VAL A 801 -9.74 15.79 6.36
C VAL A 801 -9.65 17.20 6.93
N ARG A 802 -8.44 17.58 7.37
CA ARG A 802 -8.14 18.90 7.93
C ARG A 802 -8.61 20.05 7.03
N MET A 803 -8.40 19.92 5.72
CA MET A 803 -8.81 20.96 4.75
C MET A 803 -10.32 21.15 4.72
N THR A 804 -11.11 20.07 4.74
CA THR A 804 -12.58 20.15 4.80
C THR A 804 -13.03 20.88 6.06
N VAL A 805 -12.44 20.55 7.23
CA VAL A 805 -12.80 21.19 8.50
C VAL A 805 -12.46 22.68 8.50
N ARG A 806 -11.32 23.06 7.91
CA ARG A 806 -10.93 24.47 7.75
C ARG A 806 -11.93 25.22 6.86
N LEU A 807 -12.18 24.72 5.65
CA LEU A 807 -13.11 25.33 4.70
C LEU A 807 -14.53 25.44 5.29
N LEU A 808 -15.01 24.38 5.92
CA LEU A 808 -16.35 24.35 6.53
C LEU A 808 -16.43 25.33 7.72
N SER A 809 -15.37 25.45 8.52
CA SER A 809 -15.29 26.44 9.60
C SER A 809 -15.40 27.86 9.07
N ASP A 810 -14.68 28.18 8.00
CA ASP A 810 -14.73 29.49 7.35
C ASP A 810 -16.11 29.77 6.75
N PHE A 811 -16.72 28.76 6.10
CA PHE A 811 -18.01 28.92 5.43
C PHE A 811 -19.17 29.04 6.43
N TYR A 812 -19.11 28.36 7.57
CA TYR A 812 -20.03 28.58 8.68
C TYR A 812 -19.93 30.00 9.24
N LEU A 813 -18.74 30.57 9.35
CA LEU A 813 -18.60 31.97 9.78
C LEU A 813 -19.20 32.94 8.74
N ILE A 814 -18.98 32.68 7.45
CA ILE A 814 -19.51 33.50 6.35
C ILE A 814 -21.05 33.42 6.27
N THR A 815 -21.63 32.25 6.54
CA THR A 815 -23.09 32.03 6.56
C THR A 815 -23.75 32.38 7.90
N ASN A 816 -23.03 33.07 8.79
CA ASN A 816 -23.50 33.50 10.11
C ASN A 816 -23.94 32.34 11.04
N ARG A 817 -23.17 31.25 11.05
CA ARG A 817 -23.36 30.05 11.90
C ARG A 817 -22.16 29.80 12.85
N PRO A 818 -21.72 30.79 13.66
CA PRO A 818 -20.51 30.67 14.48
C PRO A 818 -20.56 29.56 15.54
N GLU A 819 -21.75 29.20 16.01
CA GLU A 819 -21.94 28.09 16.96
C GLU A 819 -21.55 26.74 16.34
N GLN A 820 -21.86 26.54 15.05
CA GLN A 820 -21.48 25.34 14.32
C GLN A 820 -19.97 25.28 14.11
N THR A 821 -19.31 26.40 13.79
CA THR A 821 -17.85 26.49 13.73
C THR A 821 -17.21 26.10 15.07
N VAL A 822 -17.71 26.64 16.19
CA VAL A 822 -17.20 26.31 17.52
C VAL A 822 -17.41 24.83 17.85
N ALA A 823 -18.59 24.28 17.54
CA ALA A 823 -18.88 22.85 17.77
C ALA A 823 -17.97 21.93 16.94
N LEU A 824 -17.77 22.26 15.66
CA LEU A 824 -16.90 21.55 14.74
C LEU A 824 -15.44 21.56 15.23
N LEU A 825 -14.90 22.75 15.52
CA LEU A 825 -13.53 22.89 16.00
C LEU A 825 -13.32 22.24 17.37
N ARG A 826 -14.29 22.33 18.30
CA ARG A 826 -14.21 21.62 19.59
C ARG A 826 -14.20 20.10 19.46
N LYS A 827 -14.84 19.57 18.40
CA LYS A 827 -14.75 18.14 18.10
C LYS A 827 -13.38 17.82 17.51
N TRP A 828 -12.98 18.56 16.47
CA TRP A 828 -11.70 18.41 15.79
C TRP A 828 -10.51 18.48 16.75
N THR A 829 -10.35 19.54 17.53
CA THR A 829 -9.18 19.74 18.42
C THR A 829 -9.14 18.74 19.58
N ARG A 830 -10.24 18.03 19.85
CA ARG A 830 -10.27 16.94 20.84
C ARG A 830 -9.76 15.64 20.27
N GLU A 831 -10.03 15.39 18.99
CA GLU A 831 -9.58 14.21 18.25
C GLU A 831 -8.17 14.43 17.68
N HIS A 832 -7.82 15.68 17.38
CA HIS A 832 -6.57 16.16 16.77
C HIS A 832 -5.92 17.29 17.59
N PRO A 833 -5.48 17.01 18.85
CA PRO A 833 -4.85 18.02 19.71
C PRO A 833 -3.53 18.57 19.13
N GLU A 834 -2.94 17.89 18.15
CA GLU A 834 -1.75 18.31 17.42
C GLU A 834 -1.99 19.47 16.43
N ASP A 835 -3.24 19.75 16.05
CA ASP A 835 -3.58 20.85 15.15
C ASP A 835 -3.64 22.20 15.89
N SER A 836 -2.47 22.82 16.04
CA SER A 836 -2.33 24.10 16.73
C SER A 836 -3.13 25.22 16.06
N GLU A 837 -3.25 25.21 14.73
CA GLU A 837 -3.94 26.26 13.97
C GLU A 837 -5.45 26.23 14.25
N SER A 838 -6.07 25.06 14.20
CA SER A 838 -7.49 24.90 14.56
C SER A 838 -7.74 25.19 16.04
N SER A 839 -6.77 24.86 16.92
CA SER A 839 -6.84 25.16 18.36
C SER A 839 -6.76 26.66 18.64
N GLU A 840 -5.91 27.38 17.91
CA GLU A 840 -5.81 28.85 17.96
C GLU A 840 -7.08 29.51 17.45
N LEU A 841 -7.61 29.05 16.31
CA LEU A 841 -8.87 29.54 15.76
C LEU A 841 -10.02 29.38 16.76
N LEU A 842 -10.17 28.19 17.34
CA LEU A 842 -11.17 27.92 18.39
C LEU A 842 -10.99 28.87 19.58
N SER A 843 -9.75 29.03 20.07
CA SER A 843 -9.43 29.92 21.18
C SER A 843 -9.73 31.39 20.87
N SER A 844 -9.57 31.81 19.61
CA SER A 844 -9.91 33.16 19.17
C SER A 844 -11.43 33.39 19.17
N LEU A 845 -12.23 32.41 18.71
CA LEU A 845 -13.69 32.48 18.64
C LEU A 845 -14.32 32.48 20.04
N LEU A 846 -13.82 31.64 20.95
CA LEU A 846 -14.30 31.60 22.34
C LEU A 846 -14.02 32.91 23.08
N ARG A 847 -12.86 33.53 22.84
CA ARG A 847 -12.52 34.85 23.40
C ARG A 847 -13.45 35.97 22.91
N ARG A 848 -13.88 35.90 21.64
CA ARG A 848 -14.86 36.84 21.07
C ARG A 848 -16.24 36.67 21.71
N GLN A 849 -16.68 35.44 21.96
CA GLN A 849 -17.96 35.18 22.65
C GLN A 849 -17.98 35.69 24.09
N THR A 850 -16.88 35.54 24.84
CA THR A 850 -16.79 36.05 26.23
C THR A 850 -16.76 37.58 26.34
N LYS A 851 -16.36 38.30 25.27
CA LYS A 851 -16.38 39.77 25.26
C LYS A 851 -17.76 40.36 24.95
N ILE A 852 -18.69 39.59 24.38
CA ILE A 852 -20.03 40.04 23.99
C ILE A 852 -21.07 39.75 25.10
N GLY A 853 -20.80 38.79 26.00
CA GLY A 853 -21.67 38.46 27.13
C GLY A 853 -21.30 39.15 28.46
N GLY A 854 -20.45 40.19 28.42
CA GLY A 854 -19.97 40.93 29.60
C GLY A 854 -20.38 42.41 29.63
N ASP A 855 -21.15 42.87 28.64
CA ASP A 855 -21.94 44.11 28.65
C ASP A 855 -23.42 43.73 28.77
#